data_AF-A0A3N5AST7-F1
#
_entry.id   AF-A0A3N5AST7-F1
#
_cell.length_a   1.000
_cell.length_b   1.000
_cell.length_c   1.000
_cell.angle_alpha   90.00
_cell.angle_beta   90.00
_cell.angle_gamma   90.00
#
_symmetry.space_group_name_H-M   'P 1'
#
loop_
_entity.id
_entity.type
_entity.pdbx_description
1 polymer ?
#
loop_
_entity_poly.entity_id
_entity_poly.type
_entity_poly.pdbx_seq_one_letter_code
_entity_poly.pdbx_strand_id
1 'polypeptide(L)'
;MPAADSVLLRRIQTVYVDHEPEPGRAPGPSLRRLEAELLGRGYLLDPALHAALAGLGPEDLAAAHSRLTGLADGLLGSDRTHRPLLRRFPRVLPRDPGALYADRIFAHLLQRPYQPCVLCGEAGGVRAVSPCAHLVCRACWDETEYDGCPLCHRRIDAAEPFLRAVRAVGAAKPATPGPLRLLRLGADRRADATELVGQLLARRTPLSPQDRDDLLALLPLSPAGRGLLPAEIPVRETKALVVATLLAAAPEDAGEAVRALPAERLTTATDVLRVLAVLSGGEPGLDPLPRFGGLPRRLRRELLGVLDGLPAAFLVEDLLRHPTAWKRAAEVLHPFEDHHRHPRAALAFAVLRGTPVRAGTALGAALLETAAAHPDAVRADAGAGRIRPATWAGRLERALAAGDLAAATGIAAQRPGELVRRLDHLLRLAAEGRPGEAAGLALPSELAEALRHGLPKAGPGPLLSALGALRVRTEDRTGRRRVFFPGGEVTRALVVPERRPPLPAGLVEQTVTLLEAELLRRFATAGERPEPGSDAGPAADADPGADAGPGADAGPGADASPGADASPGADASPGADASPGADASPGADASPGADAGPGADARAAEDAGPAADAPMEAGGAPGAYDLAVLDSALADLTVPFTERAAAKALVAVPRGSRQPVPAGEVLRLFLHWTEPEGERTDLDLSVAFYDADWAYAGLCDYTSLQFGEGAAVHSGDLTSAPAPDGATEYVDLDVEQLAAQGVRYAVPLVFSFNNIPFDELPDAFAGHMGLPAGRPRDARYDPRSVRQRFDLAGRSRICLPMVVDLELRQSLWTDVHLPPADGFQSIATMGPRLGEVVRDVYEQFGSTARVTLWDLTVWRAAARTREVTVVRRAPAPGLPDELWTHRRRAGEPVAAFAHRIAELADPDVRAPAQDADAEAARLASGRRVFLAAVHGGPSPERASGTVYRLFPGRDGHGPDFRQVTAGDLVAELG
;
A
#
# COMPACT_ATOMS: atom_id res chain seq x y z
N MET A 1 -10.01 -13.42 18.39
CA MET A 1 -11.41 -13.55 17.92
C MET A 1 -11.92 -12.25 17.30
N PRO A 2 -11.96 -11.07 17.99
CA PRO A 2 -12.51 -9.85 17.39
C PRO A 2 -11.75 -9.33 16.16
N ALA A 3 -10.41 -9.47 16.16
CA ALA A 3 -9.59 -9.07 15.01
C ALA A 3 -9.91 -9.87 13.74
N ALA A 4 -10.09 -11.19 13.86
CA ALA A 4 -10.44 -12.05 12.73
C ALA A 4 -11.83 -11.73 12.17
N ASP A 5 -12.83 -11.51 13.04
CA ASP A 5 -14.18 -11.14 12.61
C ASP A 5 -14.20 -9.77 11.89
N SER A 6 -13.36 -8.81 12.33
CA SER A 6 -13.18 -7.53 11.63
C SER A 6 -12.62 -7.71 10.22
N VAL A 7 -11.61 -8.58 10.06
CA VAL A 7 -11.02 -8.90 8.75
C VAL A 7 -12.05 -9.56 7.84
N LEU A 8 -12.82 -10.54 8.34
CA LEU A 8 -13.84 -11.25 7.57
C LEU A 8 -14.98 -10.31 7.14
N LEU A 9 -15.43 -9.42 8.02
CA LEU A 9 -16.45 -8.43 7.69
C LEU A 9 -15.94 -7.41 6.65
N ARG A 10 -14.68 -6.96 6.75
CA ARG A 10 -14.12 -6.01 5.77
C ARG A 10 -13.85 -6.64 4.40
N ARG A 11 -13.24 -7.83 4.35
CA ARG A 11 -12.80 -8.44 3.08
C ARG A 11 -13.92 -9.11 2.30
N ILE A 12 -14.81 -9.83 3.00
CA ILE A 12 -15.82 -10.69 2.36
C ILE A 12 -17.25 -10.42 2.88
N GLN A 13 -17.44 -9.37 3.69
CA GLN A 13 -18.76 -8.94 4.20
C GLN A 13 -19.53 -10.04 4.94
N THR A 14 -18.80 -10.98 5.53
CA THR A 14 -19.38 -12.18 6.16
C THR A 14 -19.42 -12.02 7.67
N VAL A 15 -20.53 -12.44 8.26
CA VAL A 15 -20.82 -12.42 9.70
C VAL A 15 -21.11 -13.83 10.16
N TYR A 16 -20.49 -14.24 11.26
CA TYR A 16 -20.78 -15.52 11.90
C TYR A 16 -21.69 -15.30 13.10
N VAL A 17 -22.65 -16.21 13.26
CA VAL A 17 -23.54 -16.29 14.40
C VAL A 17 -23.15 -17.56 15.16
N ASP A 18 -22.56 -17.40 16.35
CA ASP A 18 -21.94 -18.50 17.11
C ASP A 18 -22.93 -19.42 17.83
N HIS A 19 -24.24 -19.16 17.72
CA HIS A 19 -25.31 -19.89 18.40
C HIS A 19 -26.31 -20.46 17.40
N GLU A 20 -26.78 -21.68 17.65
CA GLU A 20 -27.81 -22.31 16.82
C GLU A 20 -29.13 -21.54 16.93
N PRO A 21 -29.73 -21.11 15.81
CA PRO A 21 -31.01 -20.40 15.82
C PRO A 21 -32.15 -21.35 16.23
N GLU A 22 -33.03 -20.91 17.12
CA GLU A 22 -34.25 -21.66 17.42
C GLU A 22 -35.27 -21.49 16.28
N PRO A 23 -35.70 -22.58 15.60
CA PRO A 23 -36.62 -22.49 14.48
C PRO A 23 -37.99 -21.94 14.89
N GLY A 24 -38.52 -20.97 14.15
CA GLY A 24 -39.89 -20.49 14.31
C GLY A 24 -40.09 -19.29 15.26
N ARG A 25 -39.01 -18.71 15.80
CA ARG A 25 -39.09 -17.45 16.57
C ARG A 25 -39.33 -16.26 15.64
N ALA A 26 -40.38 -15.48 15.90
CA ALA A 26 -40.68 -14.29 15.12
C ALA A 26 -39.70 -13.14 15.43
N PRO A 27 -39.31 -12.33 14.43
CA PRO A 27 -38.39 -11.21 14.62
C PRO A 27 -38.94 -10.18 15.61
N GLY A 28 -38.26 -10.07 16.75
CA GLY A 28 -38.60 -9.14 17.83
C GLY A 28 -38.22 -7.68 17.51
N PRO A 29 -38.68 -6.71 18.33
CA PRO A 29 -38.31 -5.29 18.20
C PRO A 29 -36.80 -5.04 18.20
N SER A 30 -36.02 -5.87 18.90
CA SER A 30 -34.56 -5.76 18.99
C SER A 30 -33.86 -5.99 17.66
N LEU A 31 -34.33 -6.94 16.83
CA LEU A 31 -33.76 -7.17 15.49
C LEU A 31 -34.04 -5.98 14.56
N ARG A 32 -35.27 -5.46 14.57
CA ARG A 32 -35.62 -4.24 13.79
C ARG A 32 -34.77 -3.04 14.19
N ARG A 33 -34.43 -2.92 15.48
CA ARG A 33 -33.52 -1.87 15.96
C ARG A 33 -32.12 -2.06 15.40
N LEU A 34 -31.58 -3.29 15.46
CA LEU A 34 -30.28 -3.61 14.87
C LEU A 34 -30.26 -3.31 13.36
N GLU A 35 -31.30 -3.71 12.62
CA GLU A 35 -31.43 -3.40 11.19
C GLU A 35 -31.45 -1.91 10.90
N ALA A 36 -32.21 -1.13 11.67
CA ALA A 36 -32.25 0.31 11.53
C ALA A 36 -30.90 0.96 11.85
N GLU A 37 -30.18 0.47 12.86
CA GLU A 37 -28.85 0.95 13.24
C GLU A 37 -27.77 0.59 12.20
N LEU A 38 -27.82 -0.60 11.62
CA LEU A 38 -26.92 -1.05 10.54
C LEU A 38 -27.22 -0.33 9.23
N LEU A 39 -28.50 -0.17 8.88
CA LEU A 39 -28.91 0.69 7.78
C LEU A 39 -28.40 2.10 8.04
N GLY A 40 -28.45 2.56 9.31
CA GLY A 40 -27.82 3.77 9.87
C GLY A 40 -26.35 3.98 9.49
N ARG A 41 -25.64 2.90 9.18
CA ARG A 41 -24.21 2.87 8.87
C ARG A 41 -23.94 2.45 7.42
N GLY A 42 -24.98 2.31 6.60
CA GLY A 42 -24.88 1.89 5.21
C GLY A 42 -24.80 0.37 5.02
N TYR A 43 -25.24 -0.43 6.00
CA TYR A 43 -25.28 -1.89 5.90
C TYR A 43 -26.70 -2.44 5.79
N LEU A 44 -26.89 -3.48 4.99
CA LEU A 44 -28.10 -4.28 4.86
C LEU A 44 -27.80 -5.72 5.29
N LEU A 45 -28.80 -6.43 5.81
CA LEU A 45 -28.70 -7.86 6.08
C LEU A 45 -29.21 -8.65 4.88
N ASP A 46 -28.50 -9.70 4.49
CA ASP A 46 -29.08 -10.67 3.56
C ASP A 46 -30.19 -11.50 4.24
N PRO A 47 -31.07 -12.17 3.46
CA PRO A 47 -32.18 -12.93 4.03
C PRO A 47 -31.74 -14.04 4.99
N ALA A 48 -30.58 -14.67 4.75
CA ALA A 48 -30.07 -15.77 5.56
C ALA A 48 -29.58 -15.28 6.93
N LEU A 49 -28.83 -14.18 6.96
CA LEU A 49 -28.37 -13.53 8.18
C LEU A 49 -29.53 -12.95 8.98
N HIS A 50 -30.51 -12.34 8.30
CA HIS A 50 -31.73 -11.87 8.95
C HIS A 50 -32.45 -13.03 9.67
N ALA A 51 -32.64 -14.17 8.99
CA ALA A 51 -33.28 -15.34 9.57
C ALA A 51 -32.48 -15.92 10.74
N ALA A 52 -31.15 -16.02 10.63
CA ALA A 52 -30.29 -16.49 11.71
C ALA A 52 -30.38 -15.59 12.95
N LEU A 53 -30.33 -14.27 12.78
CA LEU A 53 -30.46 -13.32 13.89
C LEU A 53 -31.87 -13.33 14.51
N ALA A 54 -32.92 -13.58 13.70
CA ALA A 54 -34.29 -13.70 14.19
C ALA A 54 -34.49 -14.92 15.10
N GLY A 55 -33.72 -15.98 14.88
CA GLY A 55 -33.75 -17.22 15.69
C GLY A 55 -33.02 -17.13 17.04
N LEU A 56 -32.29 -16.04 17.32
CA LEU A 56 -31.47 -15.93 18.53
C LEU A 56 -32.26 -15.67 19.82
N GLY A 57 -31.68 -16.07 20.95
CA GLY A 57 -32.02 -15.62 22.31
C GLY A 57 -31.94 -14.09 22.46
N PRO A 58 -32.66 -13.45 23.41
CA PRO A 58 -32.51 -12.01 23.66
C PRO A 58 -31.07 -11.62 24.06
N GLU A 59 -30.38 -12.46 24.83
CA GLU A 59 -28.99 -12.26 25.25
C GLU A 59 -28.03 -12.40 24.06
N ASP A 60 -28.17 -13.48 23.28
CA ASP A 60 -27.34 -13.72 22.10
C ASP A 60 -27.55 -12.66 21.01
N LEU A 61 -28.79 -12.21 20.82
CA LEU A 61 -29.11 -11.11 19.90
C LEU A 61 -28.51 -9.79 20.39
N ALA A 62 -28.49 -9.52 21.70
CA ALA A 62 -27.82 -8.34 22.26
C ALA A 62 -26.30 -8.41 22.09
N ALA A 63 -25.69 -9.59 22.27
CA ALA A 63 -24.27 -9.81 22.01
C ALA A 63 -23.94 -9.65 20.52
N ALA A 64 -24.77 -10.20 19.62
CA ALA A 64 -24.64 -10.03 18.17
C ALA A 64 -24.81 -8.57 17.75
N HIS A 65 -25.77 -7.85 18.34
CA HIS A 65 -25.97 -6.41 18.14
C HIS A 65 -24.68 -5.67 18.48
N SER A 66 -24.21 -5.76 19.74
CA SER A 66 -23.03 -5.05 20.23
C SER A 66 -21.79 -5.32 19.35
N ARG A 67 -21.57 -6.59 18.99
CA ARG A 67 -20.47 -7.00 18.10
C ARG A 67 -20.59 -6.37 16.72
N LEU A 68 -21.74 -6.48 16.06
CA LEU A 68 -21.95 -6.01 14.70
C LEU A 68 -21.87 -4.50 14.57
N THR A 69 -22.52 -3.77 15.49
CA THR A 69 -22.44 -2.31 15.50
C THR A 69 -21.02 -1.85 15.81
N GLY A 70 -20.32 -2.50 16.75
CA GLY A 70 -18.92 -2.19 17.07
C GLY A 70 -17.96 -2.41 15.90
N LEU A 71 -18.09 -3.52 15.17
CA LEU A 71 -17.29 -3.79 13.97
C LEU A 71 -17.56 -2.76 12.86
N ALA A 72 -18.83 -2.44 12.60
CA ALA A 72 -19.21 -1.45 11.60
C ALA A 72 -18.72 -0.04 11.98
N ASP A 73 -18.83 0.33 13.25
CA ASP A 73 -18.39 1.63 13.76
C ASP A 73 -16.88 1.78 13.66
N GLY A 74 -16.10 0.76 14.05
CA GLY A 74 -14.64 0.77 13.93
C GLY A 74 -14.14 0.92 12.49
N LEU A 75 -14.77 0.24 11.53
CA LEU A 75 -14.39 0.38 10.11
C LEU A 75 -14.70 1.77 9.54
N LEU A 76 -15.76 2.42 10.01
CA LEU A 76 -16.19 3.73 9.56
C LEU A 76 -15.61 4.88 10.41
N GLY A 77 -14.87 4.58 11.48
CA GLY A 77 -14.43 5.56 12.47
C GLY A 77 -15.57 6.21 13.27
N SER A 78 -16.76 5.61 13.27
CA SER A 78 -17.95 6.12 13.99
C SER A 78 -17.94 5.79 15.48
N ASP A 79 -16.99 4.96 15.90
CA ASP A 79 -16.69 4.63 17.29
C ASP A 79 -15.87 5.74 18.00
N ARG A 80 -15.56 6.84 17.30
CA ARG A 80 -14.84 8.00 17.84
C ARG A 80 -15.75 9.19 18.13
N THR A 81 -15.31 10.03 19.05
CA THR A 81 -15.99 11.29 19.36
C THR A 81 -15.58 12.36 18.37
N HIS A 82 -16.42 12.59 17.36
CA HIS A 82 -16.20 13.64 16.37
C HIS A 82 -16.67 15.00 16.86
N ARG A 83 -15.74 15.88 17.25
CA ARG A 83 -16.05 17.22 17.76
C ARG A 83 -15.05 18.26 17.24
N PRO A 84 -15.41 19.06 16.22
CA PRO A 84 -14.55 20.16 15.79
C PRO A 84 -14.57 21.33 16.77
N LEU A 85 -13.57 22.22 16.67
CA LEU A 85 -13.48 23.44 17.48
C LEU A 85 -14.75 24.28 17.37
N LEU A 86 -15.23 24.52 16.15
CA LEU A 86 -16.43 25.31 15.90
C LEU A 86 -17.68 24.43 15.94
N ARG A 87 -18.36 24.41 17.10
CA ARG A 87 -19.58 23.61 17.33
C ARG A 87 -20.71 23.83 16.31
N ARG A 88 -20.80 25.02 15.72
CA ARG A 88 -21.84 25.38 14.73
C ARG A 88 -21.30 25.38 13.29
N PHE A 89 -20.15 24.76 13.03
CA PHE A 89 -19.61 24.57 11.69
C PHE A 89 -20.64 23.92 10.75
N PRO A 90 -20.71 24.33 9.46
CA PRO A 90 -19.98 25.44 8.82
C PRO A 90 -20.69 26.80 8.94
N ARG A 91 -21.72 26.95 9.79
CA ARG A 91 -22.64 28.10 9.79
C ARG A 91 -22.15 29.33 10.54
N VAL A 92 -21.23 29.16 11.49
CA VAL A 92 -20.72 30.27 12.31
C VAL A 92 -19.19 30.21 12.29
N LEU A 93 -18.61 31.18 11.59
CA LEU A 93 -17.18 31.41 11.53
C LEU A 93 -16.85 32.74 12.22
N PRO A 94 -15.68 32.86 12.87
CA PRO A 94 -15.13 34.15 13.25
C PRO A 94 -14.99 35.04 12.01
N ARG A 95 -15.42 36.31 12.10
CA ARG A 95 -15.28 37.27 10.99
C ARG A 95 -13.83 37.55 10.62
N ASP A 96 -12.94 37.47 11.61
CA ASP A 96 -11.49 37.62 11.45
C ASP A 96 -10.81 36.63 12.44
N PRO A 97 -10.35 35.46 11.96
CA PRO A 97 -9.66 34.48 12.78
C PRO A 97 -8.35 35.03 13.38
N GLY A 98 -7.65 35.91 12.66
CA GLY A 98 -6.41 36.55 13.10
C GLY A 98 -6.64 37.52 14.24
N ALA A 99 -7.67 38.36 14.14
CA ALA A 99 -8.10 39.22 15.24
C ALA A 99 -8.59 38.41 16.44
N LEU A 100 -9.36 37.33 16.21
CA LEU A 100 -9.79 36.44 17.29
C LEU A 100 -8.59 35.78 18.01
N TYR A 101 -7.57 35.36 17.26
CA TYR A 101 -6.34 34.83 17.84
C TYR A 101 -5.59 35.91 18.62
N ALA A 102 -5.42 37.11 18.05
CA ALA A 102 -4.80 38.24 18.74
C ALA A 102 -5.55 38.56 20.04
N ASP A 103 -6.89 38.69 20.00
CA ASP A 103 -7.74 38.93 21.15
C ASP A 103 -7.62 37.81 22.20
N ARG A 104 -7.50 36.55 21.77
CA ARG A 104 -7.28 35.40 22.67
C ARG A 104 -5.89 35.43 23.30
N ILE A 105 -4.86 35.76 22.55
CA ILE A 105 -3.49 35.91 23.06
C ILE A 105 -3.43 37.09 24.03
N PHE A 106 -4.03 38.24 23.69
CA PHE A 106 -4.16 39.37 24.60
C PHE A 106 -4.94 38.98 25.84
N ALA A 107 -6.10 38.33 25.71
CA ALA A 107 -6.87 37.84 26.85
C ALA A 107 -6.07 36.86 27.72
N HIS A 108 -5.33 35.93 27.12
CA HIS A 108 -4.49 34.96 27.84
C HIS A 108 -3.30 35.63 28.55
N LEU A 109 -2.60 36.54 27.86
CA LEU A 109 -1.51 37.34 28.43
C LEU A 109 -2.02 38.24 29.58
N LEU A 110 -3.23 38.79 29.43
CA LEU A 110 -3.98 39.55 30.43
C LEU A 110 -4.62 38.67 31.53
N GLN A 111 -4.41 37.35 31.53
CA GLN A 111 -4.98 36.40 32.50
C GLN A 111 -3.92 35.61 33.29
N ARG A 112 -2.63 35.97 33.19
CA ARG A 112 -1.57 35.33 33.98
C ARG A 112 -1.72 35.57 35.50
N PRO A 113 -1.17 34.71 36.38
CA PRO A 113 -1.23 34.93 37.82
C PRO A 113 -0.62 36.29 38.20
N TYR A 114 -1.25 37.00 39.15
CA TYR A 114 -0.88 38.35 39.62
C TYR A 114 -1.23 39.51 38.67
N GLN A 115 -2.29 39.36 37.86
CA GLN A 115 -2.81 40.46 37.04
C GLN A 115 -3.46 41.56 37.89
N PRO A 116 -3.15 42.84 37.61
CA PRO A 116 -3.75 43.97 38.28
C PRO A 116 -5.23 44.10 37.92
N CYS A 117 -6.09 44.34 38.89
CA CYS A 117 -7.47 44.76 38.61
C CYS A 117 -7.44 45.99 37.70
N VAL A 118 -8.22 45.98 36.61
CA VAL A 118 -8.22 47.08 35.63
C VAL A 118 -8.70 48.43 36.21
N LEU A 119 -9.33 48.41 37.39
CA LEU A 119 -9.78 49.61 38.10
C LEU A 119 -8.78 50.13 39.15
N CYS A 120 -8.13 49.26 39.93
CA CYS A 120 -7.23 49.70 41.02
C CYS A 120 -5.76 49.37 40.83
N GLY A 121 -5.37 48.60 39.81
CA GLY A 121 -3.98 48.22 39.60
C GLY A 121 -3.48 47.12 40.55
N GLU A 122 -4.29 46.62 41.49
CA GLU A 122 -3.85 45.65 42.50
C GLU A 122 -3.80 44.24 41.92
N ALA A 123 -2.63 43.59 42.01
CA ALA A 123 -2.39 42.24 41.51
C ALA A 123 -3.11 41.18 42.38
N GLY A 124 -4.14 40.51 41.87
CA GLY A 124 -4.94 39.57 42.68
C GLY A 124 -5.96 38.72 41.91
N GLY A 125 -6.84 38.02 42.64
CA GLY A 125 -7.88 37.15 42.06
C GLY A 125 -9.02 37.93 41.42
N VAL A 126 -8.92 38.18 40.11
CA VAL A 126 -9.96 38.82 39.29
C VAL A 126 -10.94 37.80 38.70
N ARG A 127 -12.17 38.21 38.36
CA ARG A 127 -13.22 37.35 37.77
C ARG A 127 -13.84 38.01 36.52
N ALA A 128 -14.22 37.20 35.53
CA ALA A 128 -14.80 37.65 34.26
C ALA A 128 -16.31 37.89 34.37
N VAL A 129 -16.74 39.15 34.24
CA VAL A 129 -18.15 39.58 34.38
C VAL A 129 -19.00 39.15 33.17
N SER A 130 -20.15 38.52 33.39
CA SER A 130 -21.09 38.14 32.32
C SER A 130 -21.95 39.34 31.87
N PRO A 131 -22.12 39.59 30.55
CA PRO A 131 -21.61 38.84 29.40
C PRO A 131 -20.32 39.44 28.80
N CYS A 132 -19.79 40.54 29.34
CA CYS A 132 -18.73 41.33 28.72
C CYS A 132 -17.29 40.81 28.93
N ALA A 133 -17.12 39.81 29.79
CA ALA A 133 -15.85 39.16 30.15
C ALA A 133 -14.76 40.07 30.77
N HIS A 134 -15.05 41.33 31.09
CA HIS A 134 -14.11 42.21 31.80
C HIS A 134 -13.70 41.63 33.18
N LEU A 135 -12.41 41.73 33.49
CA LEU A 135 -11.81 41.19 34.70
C LEU A 135 -11.74 42.26 35.79
N VAL A 136 -12.52 42.07 36.87
CA VAL A 136 -12.52 42.96 38.03
C VAL A 136 -12.27 42.18 39.30
N CYS A 137 -11.61 42.79 40.29
CA CYS A 137 -11.45 42.20 41.62
C CYS A 137 -12.68 42.53 42.49
N ARG A 138 -12.96 41.67 43.47
CA ARG A 138 -14.08 41.86 44.42
C ARG A 138 -13.97 43.10 45.30
N ALA A 139 -12.78 43.71 45.40
CA ALA A 139 -12.59 44.93 46.18
C ALA A 139 -12.98 46.20 45.41
N CYS A 140 -12.93 46.19 44.07
CA CYS A 140 -13.33 47.32 43.24
C CYS A 140 -14.77 47.26 42.75
N TRP A 141 -15.41 46.11 42.92
CA TRP A 141 -16.73 45.85 42.42
C TRP A 141 -17.40 44.74 43.23
N ASP A 142 -18.54 45.06 43.84
CA ASP A 142 -19.39 44.14 44.60
C ASP A 142 -20.55 43.67 43.72
N GLU A 143 -20.68 42.36 43.52
CA GLU A 143 -21.75 41.75 42.74
C GLU A 143 -23.18 42.01 43.27
N THR A 144 -23.33 42.55 44.48
CA THR A 144 -24.63 42.84 45.11
C THR A 144 -25.07 44.30 44.98
N GLU A 145 -24.17 45.21 44.60
CA GLU A 145 -24.42 46.65 44.59
C GLU A 145 -24.60 47.25 43.18
N TYR A 146 -24.37 46.47 42.12
CA TYR A 146 -24.33 46.96 40.74
C TYR A 146 -25.18 46.13 39.77
N ASP A 147 -26.04 46.81 38.99
CA ASP A 147 -26.82 46.20 37.90
C ASP A 147 -26.06 46.09 36.56
N GLY A 148 -24.85 46.65 36.50
CA GLY A 148 -24.05 46.77 35.27
C GLY A 148 -22.55 46.70 35.52
N CYS A 149 -21.79 46.33 34.49
CA CYS A 149 -20.33 46.26 34.55
C CYS A 149 -19.75 47.67 34.81
N PRO A 150 -18.83 47.84 35.75
CA PRO A 150 -18.32 49.18 36.14
C PRO A 150 -17.43 49.84 35.08
N LEU A 151 -17.12 49.13 33.98
CA LEU A 151 -16.24 49.63 32.91
C LEU A 151 -17.00 50.01 31.65
N CYS A 152 -17.87 49.10 31.18
CA CYS A 152 -18.64 49.33 29.96
C CYS A 152 -20.10 49.67 30.24
N HIS A 153 -20.50 49.72 31.51
CA HIS A 153 -21.86 50.00 32.01
C HIS A 153 -22.93 49.07 31.42
N ARG A 154 -22.49 47.96 30.82
CA ARG A 154 -23.38 46.96 30.23
C ARG A 154 -24.07 46.18 31.34
N ARG A 155 -25.38 46.01 31.22
CA ARG A 155 -26.17 45.27 32.21
C ARG A 155 -25.64 43.86 32.36
N ILE A 156 -25.42 43.45 33.61
CA ILE A 156 -24.91 42.11 33.94
C ILE A 156 -26.08 41.15 34.13
N ASP A 157 -25.79 39.84 34.08
CA ASP A 157 -26.75 38.82 34.47
C ASP A 157 -26.84 38.78 36.01
N ALA A 158 -27.98 39.20 36.55
CA ALA A 158 -28.19 39.28 38.00
C ALA A 158 -28.28 37.90 38.69
N ALA A 159 -28.58 36.84 37.93
CA ALA A 159 -28.63 35.48 38.45
C ALA A 159 -27.26 34.78 38.39
N GLU A 160 -26.43 35.13 37.41
CA GLU A 160 -25.10 34.55 37.21
C GLU A 160 -24.08 35.60 36.71
N PRO A 161 -23.57 36.48 37.60
CA PRO A 161 -22.78 37.66 37.22
C PRO A 161 -21.39 37.35 36.66
N PHE A 162 -20.98 36.08 36.68
CA PHE A 162 -19.71 35.60 36.13
C PHE A 162 -19.95 34.45 35.14
N LEU A 163 -19.16 34.38 34.07
CA LEU A 163 -19.33 33.36 33.03
C LEU A 163 -19.13 31.92 33.57
N ARG A 164 -20.11 31.03 33.36
CA ARG A 164 -19.99 29.57 33.56
C ARG A 164 -19.91 28.80 32.22
N ALA A 165 -19.19 27.69 32.21
CA ALA A 165 -19.14 26.77 31.07
C ALA A 165 -20.42 25.91 31.00
N VAL A 166 -21.10 25.88 29.85
CA VAL A 166 -22.32 25.08 29.62
C VAL A 166 -22.10 24.00 28.55
N ARG A 167 -22.50 22.76 28.86
CA ARG A 167 -22.67 21.65 27.90
C ARG A 167 -24.13 21.60 27.43
N ALA A 168 -24.35 21.41 26.13
CA ALA A 168 -25.65 21.00 25.59
C ALA A 168 -25.46 20.04 24.39
N VAL A 169 -26.25 18.97 24.39
CA VAL A 169 -26.33 17.86 23.43
C VAL A 169 -27.50 18.10 22.48
N GLY A 170 -27.36 17.80 21.18
CA GLY A 170 -28.41 17.97 20.17
C GLY A 170 -28.78 16.66 19.45
N ALA A 171 -30.09 16.37 19.41
CA ALA A 171 -30.73 15.19 18.82
C ALA A 171 -30.65 15.13 17.27
N ALA A 172 -30.78 13.93 16.70
CA ALA A 172 -30.64 13.63 15.28
C ALA A 172 -31.91 13.78 14.43
N LYS A 173 -31.72 14.19 13.17
CA LYS A 173 -32.71 14.18 12.06
C LYS A 173 -32.29 13.10 11.04
N PRO A 174 -33.23 12.59 10.20
CA PRO A 174 -32.97 11.42 9.35
C PRO A 174 -32.06 11.76 8.16
N ALA A 175 -31.18 10.82 7.83
CA ALA A 175 -30.16 10.92 6.78
C ALA A 175 -30.66 10.49 5.38
N THR A 176 -29.98 11.01 4.35
CA THR A 176 -30.19 10.78 2.89
C THR A 176 -29.35 9.56 2.45
N PRO A 177 -29.67 8.80 1.38
CA PRO A 177 -29.04 7.49 1.16
C PRO A 177 -27.60 7.60 0.63
N GLY A 178 -26.66 6.94 1.33
CA GLY A 178 -25.33 6.61 0.84
C GLY A 178 -25.27 5.19 0.25
N PRO A 179 -24.12 4.75 -0.28
CA PRO A 179 -23.96 3.41 -0.84
C PRO A 179 -24.20 2.33 0.23
N LEU A 180 -25.11 1.39 -0.06
CA LEU A 180 -25.46 0.29 0.84
C LEU A 180 -24.55 -0.93 0.60
N ARG A 181 -24.13 -1.59 1.67
CA ARG A 181 -23.29 -2.79 1.69
C ARG A 181 -24.08 -3.96 2.28
N LEU A 182 -24.10 -5.10 1.60
CA LEU A 182 -24.85 -6.27 2.06
C LEU A 182 -23.97 -7.14 2.97
N LEU A 183 -24.43 -7.44 4.19
CA LEU A 183 -23.81 -8.38 5.13
C LEU A 183 -24.40 -9.78 4.95
N ARG A 184 -23.54 -10.79 4.90
CA ARG A 184 -23.91 -12.18 4.62
C ARG A 184 -23.66 -13.08 5.83
N LEU A 185 -24.46 -14.13 5.97
CA LEU A 185 -24.21 -15.17 6.96
C LEU A 185 -23.07 -16.11 6.50
N GLY A 186 -22.06 -16.28 7.34
CA GLY A 186 -20.97 -17.22 7.10
C GLY A 186 -21.29 -18.64 7.56
N ALA A 187 -20.82 -19.63 6.81
CA ALA A 187 -21.05 -21.04 7.11
C ALA A 187 -20.01 -21.62 8.07
N ASP A 188 -18.71 -21.43 7.79
CA ASP A 188 -17.62 -21.91 8.64
C ASP A 188 -16.49 -20.88 8.70
N ARG A 189 -16.33 -20.25 9.88
CA ARG A 189 -15.31 -19.24 10.15
C ARG A 189 -13.89 -19.75 9.89
N ARG A 190 -13.58 -21.02 10.19
CA ARG A 190 -12.25 -21.59 9.97
C ARG A 190 -12.00 -21.88 8.51
N ALA A 191 -13.02 -22.34 7.78
CA ALA A 191 -12.93 -22.55 6.34
C ALA A 191 -12.65 -21.22 5.61
N ASP A 192 -13.44 -20.19 5.91
CA ASP A 192 -13.29 -18.87 5.28
C ASP A 192 -11.93 -18.22 5.64
N ALA A 193 -11.48 -18.35 6.90
CA ALA A 193 -10.14 -17.91 7.29
C ALA A 193 -9.03 -18.68 6.58
N THR A 194 -9.20 -20.00 6.40
CA THR A 194 -8.23 -20.85 5.68
C THR A 194 -8.15 -20.46 4.21
N GLU A 195 -9.29 -20.21 3.57
CA GLU A 195 -9.34 -19.75 2.19
C GLU A 195 -8.65 -18.40 2.02
N LEU A 196 -8.98 -17.41 2.86
CA LEU A 196 -8.36 -16.08 2.81
C LEU A 196 -6.85 -16.11 3.11
N VAL A 197 -6.41 -16.91 4.09
CA VAL A 197 -4.97 -17.12 4.33
C VAL A 197 -4.32 -17.76 3.12
N GLY A 198 -4.95 -18.77 2.52
CA GLY A 198 -4.48 -19.39 1.27
C GLY A 198 -4.32 -18.37 0.13
N GLN A 199 -5.31 -17.50 -0.07
CA GLN A 199 -5.28 -16.42 -1.06
C GLN A 199 -4.15 -15.41 -0.77
N LEU A 200 -3.99 -14.98 0.48
CA LEU A 200 -2.93 -14.05 0.91
C LEU A 200 -1.52 -14.65 0.75
N LEU A 201 -1.33 -15.92 1.09
CA LEU A 201 -0.06 -16.63 0.92
C LEU A 201 0.27 -16.92 -0.55
N ALA A 202 -0.74 -17.15 -1.37
CA ALA A 202 -0.59 -17.38 -2.81
C ALA A 202 -0.34 -16.09 -3.62
N ARG A 203 -0.50 -14.90 -3.01
CA ARG A 203 -0.21 -13.64 -3.69
C ARG A 203 1.24 -13.60 -4.20
N ARG A 204 1.39 -13.04 -5.39
CA ARG A 204 2.68 -12.83 -6.07
C ARG A 204 3.22 -11.41 -5.94
N THR A 205 2.48 -10.53 -5.27
CA THR A 205 2.86 -9.15 -4.95
C THR A 205 3.05 -8.99 -3.45
N PRO A 206 4.00 -8.15 -2.98
CA PRO A 206 4.14 -7.83 -1.57
C PRO A 206 2.81 -7.40 -0.94
N LEU A 207 2.50 -7.94 0.24
CA LEU A 207 1.28 -7.61 0.98
C LEU A 207 1.32 -6.16 1.46
N SER A 208 0.16 -5.50 1.43
CA SER A 208 -0.02 -4.19 2.07
C SER A 208 0.10 -4.32 3.60
N PRO A 209 0.35 -3.21 4.33
CA PRO A 209 0.27 -3.21 5.80
C PRO A 209 -1.04 -3.81 6.32
N GLN A 210 -2.17 -3.46 5.68
CA GLN A 210 -3.47 -4.04 6.03
C GLN A 210 -3.51 -5.55 5.78
N ASP A 211 -3.05 -6.01 4.61
CA ASP A 211 -3.04 -7.44 4.28
C ASP A 211 -2.11 -8.26 5.18
N ARG A 212 -1.00 -7.68 5.65
CA ARG A 212 -0.11 -8.33 6.63
C ARG A 212 -0.83 -8.52 7.97
N ASP A 213 -1.49 -7.48 8.47
CA ASP A 213 -2.26 -7.58 9.71
C ASP A 213 -3.41 -8.58 9.59
N ASP A 214 -4.07 -8.60 8.43
CA ASP A 214 -5.13 -9.56 8.12
C ASP A 214 -4.61 -10.99 8.13
N LEU A 215 -3.47 -11.22 7.47
CA LEU A 215 -2.79 -12.50 7.45
C LEU A 215 -2.49 -12.93 8.89
N LEU A 216 -1.87 -12.08 9.70
CA LEU A 216 -1.50 -12.38 11.08
C LEU A 216 -2.73 -12.61 11.99
N ALA A 217 -3.82 -11.86 11.79
CA ALA A 217 -5.06 -12.02 12.54
C ALA A 217 -5.81 -13.33 12.22
N LEU A 218 -5.74 -13.78 10.96
CA LEU A 218 -6.39 -15.02 10.49
C LEU A 218 -5.51 -16.25 10.64
N LEU A 219 -4.18 -16.11 10.64
CA LEU A 219 -3.21 -17.20 10.66
C LEU A 219 -3.50 -18.25 11.75
N PRO A 220 -3.82 -17.88 13.02
CA PRO A 220 -4.11 -18.85 14.08
C PRO A 220 -5.37 -19.71 13.85
N LEU A 221 -6.29 -19.27 12.98
CA LEU A 221 -7.51 -20.00 12.66
C LEU A 221 -7.32 -21.01 11.52
N SER A 222 -6.19 -20.95 10.81
CA SER A 222 -5.88 -21.74 9.63
C SER A 222 -4.88 -22.88 9.91
N PRO A 223 -4.79 -23.92 9.06
CA PRO A 223 -3.72 -24.93 9.11
C PRO A 223 -2.31 -24.32 9.04
N ALA A 224 -2.13 -23.23 8.29
CA ALA A 224 -0.85 -22.53 8.15
C ALA A 224 -0.32 -22.02 9.50
N GLY A 225 -1.19 -21.63 10.43
CA GLY A 225 -0.82 -21.25 11.80
C GLY A 225 -0.21 -22.37 12.64
N ARG A 226 -0.24 -23.62 12.15
CA ARG A 226 0.40 -24.78 12.76
C ARG A 226 1.63 -25.28 11.98
N GLY A 227 2.11 -24.50 11.02
CA GLY A 227 3.23 -24.87 10.15
C GLY A 227 2.85 -25.65 8.90
N LEU A 228 1.56 -25.93 8.66
CA LEU A 228 1.08 -26.56 7.42
C LEU A 228 0.96 -25.51 6.31
N LEU A 229 2.11 -25.04 5.84
CA LEU A 229 2.22 -24.02 4.80
C LEU A 229 2.05 -24.63 3.39
N PRO A 230 1.50 -23.86 2.43
CA PRO A 230 1.46 -24.29 1.03
C PRO A 230 2.86 -24.62 0.50
N ALA A 231 2.92 -25.42 -0.57
CA ALA A 231 4.19 -25.81 -1.19
C ALA A 231 5.05 -24.58 -1.58
N GLU A 232 4.39 -23.53 -2.08
CA GLU A 232 5.03 -22.28 -2.47
C GLU A 232 4.38 -21.08 -1.78
N ILE A 233 5.22 -20.15 -1.31
CA ILE A 233 4.84 -18.79 -0.93
C ILE A 233 5.66 -17.86 -1.85
N PRO A 234 5.08 -17.34 -2.94
CA PRO A 234 5.85 -16.68 -4.00
C PRO A 234 6.60 -15.43 -3.52
N VAL A 235 6.01 -14.70 -2.57
CA VAL A 235 6.56 -13.45 -2.06
C VAL A 235 7.48 -13.72 -0.87
N ARG A 236 8.76 -13.42 -1.03
CA ARG A 236 9.82 -13.59 -0.02
C ARG A 236 9.53 -12.85 1.30
N GLU A 237 8.97 -11.63 1.24
CA GLU A 237 8.57 -10.84 2.41
C GLU A 237 7.46 -11.53 3.22
N THR A 238 6.40 -11.99 2.54
CA THR A 238 5.29 -12.75 3.15
C THR A 238 5.78 -14.05 3.75
N LYS A 239 6.65 -14.77 3.04
CA LYS A 239 7.28 -16.00 3.52
C LYS A 239 8.08 -15.74 4.81
N ALA A 240 8.92 -14.71 4.82
CA ALA A 240 9.71 -14.35 6.00
C ALA A 240 8.84 -13.94 7.19
N LEU A 241 7.77 -13.18 6.96
CA LEU A 241 6.81 -12.79 7.98
C LEU A 241 6.21 -14.03 8.66
N VAL A 242 5.66 -14.95 7.87
CA VAL A 242 5.00 -16.16 8.38
C VAL A 242 5.99 -17.08 9.10
N VAL A 243 7.16 -17.32 8.51
CA VAL A 243 8.20 -18.16 9.13
C VAL A 243 8.65 -17.56 10.47
N ALA A 244 8.92 -16.25 10.52
CA ALA A 244 9.31 -15.59 11.76
C ALA A 244 8.20 -15.62 12.82
N THR A 245 6.94 -15.38 12.44
CA THR A 245 5.79 -15.46 13.36
C THR A 245 5.64 -16.86 13.96
N LEU A 246 5.77 -17.92 13.14
CA LEU A 246 5.70 -19.30 13.61
C LEU A 246 6.87 -19.67 14.53
N LEU A 247 8.09 -19.21 14.22
CA LEU A 247 9.26 -19.41 15.06
C LEU A 247 9.16 -18.65 16.40
N ALA A 248 8.57 -17.46 16.41
CA ALA A 248 8.37 -16.67 17.62
C ALA A 248 7.27 -17.24 18.54
N ALA A 249 6.23 -17.84 17.96
CA ALA A 249 5.12 -18.45 18.70
C ALA A 249 5.40 -19.90 19.16
N ALA A 250 6.51 -20.49 18.71
CA ALA A 250 6.88 -21.87 19.00
C ALA A 250 7.40 -22.04 20.45
N PRO A 251 6.75 -22.87 21.29
CA PRO A 251 7.35 -23.28 22.56
C PRO A 251 8.61 -24.15 22.33
N GLU A 252 9.44 -24.37 23.35
CA GLU A 252 10.71 -25.13 23.20
C GLU A 252 10.49 -26.56 22.66
N ASP A 253 9.31 -27.14 22.84
CA ASP A 253 8.85 -28.44 22.35
C ASP A 253 8.06 -28.39 21.03
N ALA A 254 8.05 -27.25 20.33
CA ALA A 254 7.33 -27.08 19.07
C ALA A 254 7.60 -28.22 18.08
N GLY A 255 6.51 -28.71 17.46
CA GLY A 255 6.52 -29.87 16.58
C GLY A 255 7.56 -29.75 15.46
N GLU A 256 8.10 -30.90 15.04
CA GLU A 256 9.16 -31.04 14.04
C GLU A 256 8.94 -30.19 12.77
N ALA A 257 7.69 -30.05 12.33
CA ALA A 257 7.31 -29.23 11.18
C ALA A 257 7.73 -27.75 11.28
N VAL A 258 7.59 -27.10 12.45
CA VAL A 258 7.99 -25.69 12.61
C VAL A 258 9.52 -25.56 12.67
N ARG A 259 10.19 -26.59 13.22
CA ARG A 259 11.65 -26.62 13.36
C ARG A 259 12.38 -26.78 12.02
N ALA A 260 11.76 -27.43 11.04
CA ALA A 260 12.35 -27.62 9.71
C ALA A 260 12.22 -26.37 8.80
N LEU A 261 11.31 -25.44 9.12
CA LEU A 261 10.98 -24.29 8.26
C LEU A 261 12.20 -23.44 7.83
N PRO A 262 13.19 -23.11 8.68
CA PRO A 262 14.34 -22.33 8.23
C PRO A 262 15.10 -22.98 7.07
N ALA A 263 15.36 -24.29 7.17
CA ALA A 263 16.10 -25.03 6.15
C ALA A 263 15.24 -25.29 4.89
N GLU A 264 13.95 -25.53 5.07
CA GLU A 264 13.03 -25.83 3.95
C GLU A 264 12.62 -24.57 3.16
N ARG A 265 12.49 -23.42 3.83
CA ARG A 265 11.79 -22.26 3.27
C ARG A 265 12.70 -21.08 2.96
N LEU A 266 13.87 -20.94 3.60
CA LEU A 266 14.78 -19.82 3.36
C LEU A 266 15.77 -20.19 2.26
N THR A 267 15.64 -19.55 1.08
CA THR A 267 16.40 -19.96 -0.11
C THR A 267 17.34 -18.86 -0.61
N THR A 268 17.41 -17.72 0.09
CA THR A 268 18.27 -16.58 -0.24
C THR A 268 18.86 -16.02 1.05
N ALA A 269 19.95 -15.26 0.96
CA ALA A 269 20.48 -14.63 2.15
C ALA A 269 19.49 -13.57 2.65
N THR A 270 18.88 -12.80 1.75
CA THR A 270 17.90 -11.78 2.14
C THR A 270 16.71 -12.39 2.89
N ASP A 271 16.26 -13.62 2.59
CA ASP A 271 15.24 -14.31 3.39
C ASP A 271 15.65 -14.42 4.87
N VAL A 272 16.90 -14.81 5.15
CA VAL A 272 17.45 -14.89 6.51
C VAL A 272 17.46 -13.51 7.17
N LEU A 273 17.88 -12.48 6.44
CA LEU A 273 17.90 -11.11 6.96
C LEU A 273 16.49 -10.60 7.30
N ARG A 274 15.49 -10.92 6.47
CA ARG A 274 14.08 -10.56 6.71
C ARG A 274 13.51 -11.26 7.94
N VAL A 275 13.79 -12.55 8.11
CA VAL A 275 13.38 -13.30 9.31
C VAL A 275 14.02 -12.67 10.55
N LEU A 276 15.31 -12.33 10.52
CA LEU A 276 15.98 -11.63 11.63
C LEU A 276 15.34 -10.29 11.95
N ALA A 277 14.95 -9.52 10.93
CA ALA A 277 14.27 -8.24 11.13
C ALA A 277 12.91 -8.43 11.83
N VAL A 278 12.08 -9.36 11.36
CA VAL A 278 10.76 -9.63 11.95
C VAL A 278 10.87 -10.17 13.37
N LEU A 279 11.79 -11.10 13.65
CA LEU A 279 12.05 -11.60 15.01
C LEU A 279 12.52 -10.51 15.98
N SER A 280 13.08 -9.42 15.45
CA SER A 280 13.53 -8.26 16.23
C SER A 280 12.49 -7.14 16.30
N GLY A 281 11.24 -7.41 15.93
CA GLY A 281 10.13 -6.45 15.95
C GLY A 281 10.15 -5.43 14.79
N GLY A 282 10.92 -5.68 13.74
CA GLY A 282 10.92 -4.89 12.51
C GLY A 282 10.07 -5.49 11.39
N GLU A 283 10.05 -4.82 10.24
CA GLU A 283 9.28 -5.22 9.07
C GLU A 283 10.10 -6.10 8.10
N PRO A 284 9.46 -7.05 7.38
CA PRO A 284 10.13 -7.89 6.37
C PRO A 284 10.62 -7.08 5.14
N GLY A 285 10.22 -5.82 5.02
CA GLY A 285 10.70 -4.89 4.00
C GLY A 285 12.12 -4.34 4.24
N LEU A 286 12.71 -4.56 5.42
CA LEU A 286 14.05 -4.11 5.84
C LEU A 286 14.22 -2.59 5.96
N ASP A 287 13.13 -1.82 6.06
CA ASP A 287 13.18 -0.37 6.21
C ASP A 287 12.01 0.17 7.08
N PRO A 288 12.27 0.83 8.22
CA PRO A 288 13.59 1.01 8.85
C PRO A 288 14.14 -0.33 9.37
N LEU A 289 15.48 -0.44 9.39
CA LEU A 289 16.13 -1.60 10.01
C LEU A 289 15.97 -1.58 11.53
N PRO A 290 15.43 -2.66 12.15
CA PRO A 290 15.35 -2.74 13.61
C PRO A 290 16.74 -2.89 14.23
N ARG A 291 16.82 -2.71 15.55
CA ARG A 291 17.96 -3.21 16.32
C ARG A 291 17.80 -4.72 16.45
N PHE A 292 18.76 -5.50 15.95
CA PHE A 292 18.66 -6.96 16.02
C PHE A 292 18.79 -7.44 17.47
N GLY A 293 17.81 -8.21 17.92
CA GLY A 293 17.79 -8.82 19.25
C GLY A 293 18.70 -10.04 19.35
N GLY A 294 18.99 -10.46 20.58
CA GLY A 294 19.74 -11.70 20.83
C GLY A 294 18.96 -12.93 20.33
N LEU A 295 19.67 -13.89 19.73
CA LEU A 295 19.09 -15.14 19.21
C LEU A 295 19.45 -16.33 20.09
N PRO A 296 18.55 -17.31 20.27
CA PRO A 296 18.92 -18.60 20.83
C PRO A 296 20.07 -19.23 20.03
N ARG A 297 21.05 -19.82 20.72
CA ARG A 297 22.26 -20.40 20.09
C ARG A 297 21.93 -21.41 18.99
N ARG A 298 20.82 -22.15 19.15
CA ARG A 298 20.31 -23.09 18.16
C ARG A 298 19.86 -22.38 16.88
N LEU A 299 18.94 -21.41 16.97
CA LEU A 299 18.44 -20.66 15.82
C LEU A 299 19.58 -19.94 15.08
N ARG A 300 20.54 -19.39 15.82
CA ARG A 300 21.77 -18.79 15.26
C ARG A 300 22.53 -19.77 14.34
N ARG A 301 22.72 -21.02 14.79
CA ARG A 301 23.40 -22.07 14.01
C ARG A 301 22.58 -22.52 12.80
N GLU A 302 21.26 -22.63 12.95
CA GLU A 302 20.36 -23.00 11.85
C GLU A 302 20.40 -21.92 10.74
N LEU A 303 20.31 -20.64 11.09
CA LEU A 303 20.40 -19.54 10.12
C LEU A 303 21.78 -19.45 9.45
N LEU A 304 22.88 -19.68 10.18
CA LEU A 304 24.21 -19.76 9.58
C LEU A 304 24.34 -20.97 8.65
N GLY A 305 23.73 -22.11 9.01
CA GLY A 305 23.67 -23.30 8.15
C GLY A 305 22.92 -23.03 6.84
N VAL A 306 21.79 -22.32 6.91
CA VAL A 306 21.07 -21.85 5.72
C VAL A 306 21.97 -21.00 4.83
N LEU A 307 22.62 -19.97 5.39
CA LEU A 307 23.51 -19.09 4.63
C LEU A 307 24.65 -19.85 3.96
N ASP A 308 25.25 -20.81 4.66
CA ASP A 308 26.36 -21.61 4.14
C ASP A 308 25.95 -22.58 3.03
N GLY A 309 24.70 -23.04 3.05
CA GLY A 309 24.12 -23.89 2.01
C GLY A 309 23.90 -23.16 0.67
N LEU A 310 23.87 -21.83 0.66
CA LEU A 310 23.64 -21.04 -0.55
C LEU A 310 24.87 -21.04 -1.49
N PRO A 311 24.66 -20.91 -2.81
CA PRO A 311 25.79 -20.75 -3.74
C PRO A 311 26.57 -19.47 -3.42
N ALA A 312 27.90 -19.57 -3.35
CA ALA A 312 28.76 -18.50 -2.87
C ALA A 312 28.61 -17.17 -3.64
N ALA A 313 28.43 -17.23 -4.96
CA ALA A 313 28.25 -16.04 -5.79
C ALA A 313 26.97 -15.26 -5.42
N PHE A 314 25.85 -15.96 -5.21
CA PHE A 314 24.59 -15.34 -4.79
C PHE A 314 24.67 -14.83 -3.34
N LEU A 315 25.26 -15.62 -2.43
CA LEU A 315 25.44 -15.22 -1.04
C LEU A 315 26.23 -13.92 -0.91
N VAL A 316 27.37 -13.81 -1.62
CA VAL A 316 28.21 -12.60 -1.61
C VAL A 316 27.45 -11.40 -2.18
N GLU A 317 26.72 -11.58 -3.28
CA GLU A 317 25.91 -10.52 -3.89
C GLU A 317 24.79 -10.03 -2.97
N ASP A 318 24.03 -10.93 -2.37
CA ASP A 318 22.92 -10.57 -1.47
C ASP A 318 23.43 -9.86 -0.20
N LEU A 319 24.57 -10.29 0.35
CA LEU A 319 25.18 -9.60 1.49
C LEU A 319 25.60 -8.17 1.13
N LEU A 320 26.16 -7.98 -0.07
CA LEU A 320 26.56 -6.67 -0.57
C LEU A 320 25.39 -5.79 -0.99
N ARG A 321 24.21 -6.36 -1.26
CA ARG A 321 22.97 -5.61 -1.54
C ARG A 321 22.47 -4.85 -0.30
N HIS A 322 22.64 -5.42 0.90
CA HIS A 322 22.22 -4.82 2.16
C HIS A 322 23.37 -4.70 3.17
N PRO A 323 24.45 -3.94 2.84
CA PRO A 323 25.71 -4.06 3.54
C PRO A 323 25.63 -3.58 4.99
N THR A 324 24.88 -2.51 5.25
CA THR A 324 24.69 -1.97 6.60
C THR A 324 23.86 -2.92 7.46
N ALA A 325 22.79 -3.49 6.91
CA ALA A 325 21.93 -4.44 7.60
C ALA A 325 22.69 -5.70 8.00
N TRP A 326 23.45 -6.28 7.06
CA TRP A 326 24.24 -7.48 7.31
C TRP A 326 25.41 -7.26 8.27
N LYS A 327 26.05 -6.08 8.24
CA LYS A 327 27.09 -5.75 9.23
C LYS A 327 26.54 -5.78 10.65
N ARG A 328 25.34 -5.25 10.86
CA ARG A 328 24.60 -5.31 12.14
C ARG A 328 24.15 -6.73 12.48
N ALA A 329 23.56 -7.45 11.52
CA ALA A 329 23.13 -8.84 11.73
C ALA A 329 24.29 -9.77 12.11
N ALA A 330 25.50 -9.50 11.60
CA ALA A 330 26.70 -10.26 11.95
C ALA A 330 27.14 -10.09 13.43
N GLU A 331 26.68 -9.05 14.12
CA GLU A 331 26.91 -8.89 15.56
C GLU A 331 26.14 -9.92 16.38
N VAL A 332 24.95 -10.35 15.91
CA VAL A 332 24.13 -11.37 16.58
C VAL A 332 24.34 -12.78 16.01
N LEU A 333 24.73 -12.90 14.74
CA LEU A 333 24.99 -14.20 14.09
C LEU A 333 26.36 -14.78 14.44
N HIS A 334 27.37 -13.94 14.70
CA HIS A 334 28.76 -14.36 14.97
C HIS A 334 29.35 -15.32 13.90
N PRO A 335 29.40 -14.92 12.62
CA PRO A 335 29.76 -15.81 11.50
C PRO A 335 31.20 -16.34 11.52
N PHE A 336 32.09 -15.80 12.36
CA PHE A 336 33.49 -16.24 12.48
C PHE A 336 33.74 -17.22 13.64
N GLU A 337 32.77 -17.39 14.56
CA GLU A 337 32.92 -18.25 15.75
C GLU A 337 33.16 -19.72 15.36
N ASP A 338 32.47 -20.20 14.31
CA ASP A 338 32.54 -21.59 13.83
C ASP A 338 32.78 -21.63 12.31
N HIS A 339 33.80 -20.89 11.85
CA HIS A 339 34.09 -20.68 10.42
C HIS A 339 34.46 -21.97 9.65
N HIS A 340 34.83 -23.04 10.34
CA HIS A 340 35.04 -24.35 9.71
C HIS A 340 33.72 -25.08 9.41
N ARG A 341 32.69 -24.84 10.22
CA ARG A 341 31.35 -25.41 10.02
C ARG A 341 30.55 -24.64 8.97
N HIS A 342 30.80 -23.34 8.86
CA HIS A 342 30.12 -22.45 7.90
C HIS A 342 31.13 -21.62 7.06
N PRO A 343 31.98 -22.28 6.24
CA PRO A 343 33.08 -21.64 5.53
C PRO A 343 32.63 -20.62 4.47
N ARG A 344 31.54 -20.87 3.74
CA ARG A 344 31.01 -19.95 2.73
C ARG A 344 30.37 -18.73 3.37
N ALA A 345 29.63 -18.92 4.47
CA ALA A 345 29.09 -17.80 5.24
C ALA A 345 30.22 -16.93 5.79
N ALA A 346 31.24 -17.54 6.41
CA ALA A 346 32.42 -16.81 6.90
C ALA A 346 33.13 -16.04 5.77
N LEU A 347 33.31 -16.66 4.60
CA LEU A 347 33.88 -15.99 3.42
C LEU A 347 33.06 -14.77 2.99
N ALA A 348 31.74 -14.91 2.86
CA ALA A 348 30.89 -13.81 2.42
C ALA A 348 30.88 -12.64 3.42
N PHE A 349 30.88 -12.92 4.73
CA PHE A 349 31.02 -11.87 5.76
C PHE A 349 32.41 -11.24 5.78
N ALA A 350 33.47 -11.98 5.45
CA ALA A 350 34.82 -11.43 5.31
C ALA A 350 34.90 -10.45 4.13
N VAL A 351 34.28 -10.78 3.00
CA VAL A 351 34.16 -9.87 1.84
C VAL A 351 33.36 -8.62 2.20
N LEU A 352 32.18 -8.79 2.82
CA LEU A 352 31.31 -7.69 3.25
C LEU A 352 32.01 -6.70 4.19
N ARG A 353 32.81 -7.21 5.14
CA ARG A 353 33.55 -6.39 6.12
C ARG A 353 34.89 -5.90 5.59
N GLY A 354 35.35 -6.39 4.44
CA GLY A 354 36.70 -6.15 3.94
C GLY A 354 37.77 -6.66 4.91
N THR A 355 37.52 -7.78 5.58
CA THR A 355 38.39 -8.35 6.62
C THR A 355 39.80 -8.59 6.07
N PRO A 356 40.86 -8.13 6.76
CA PRO A 356 42.23 -8.46 6.39
C PRO A 356 42.47 -9.97 6.48
N VAL A 357 42.99 -10.58 5.41
CA VAL A 357 43.22 -12.02 5.32
C VAL A 357 44.71 -12.30 5.48
N ARG A 358 45.08 -13.00 6.57
CA ARG A 358 46.47 -13.38 6.87
C ARG A 358 46.59 -14.89 6.77
N ALA A 359 47.36 -15.39 5.81
CA ALA A 359 47.52 -16.83 5.58
C ALA A 359 48.04 -17.61 6.82
N GLY A 360 48.74 -16.94 7.75
CA GLY A 360 49.25 -17.55 8.98
C GLY A 360 48.24 -17.71 10.12
N THR A 361 46.97 -17.30 9.97
CA THR A 361 45.92 -17.54 10.98
C THR A 361 44.95 -18.62 10.52
N ALA A 362 44.36 -19.37 11.45
CA ALA A 362 43.39 -20.42 11.12
C ALA A 362 42.23 -19.90 10.26
N LEU A 363 41.65 -18.76 10.65
CA LEU A 363 40.60 -18.08 9.89
C LEU A 363 41.10 -17.64 8.51
N GLY A 364 42.29 -17.06 8.42
CA GLY A 364 42.81 -16.56 7.14
C GLY A 364 43.13 -17.68 6.15
N ALA A 365 43.67 -18.81 6.63
CA ALA A 365 43.89 -20.00 5.82
C ALA A 365 42.56 -20.57 5.28
N ALA A 366 41.56 -20.75 6.15
CA ALA A 366 40.24 -21.24 5.76
C ALA A 366 39.53 -20.32 4.75
N LEU A 367 39.65 -19.00 4.91
CA LEU A 367 39.07 -18.02 3.98
C LEU A 367 39.72 -18.09 2.60
N LEU A 368 41.05 -18.23 2.52
CA LEU A 368 41.78 -18.35 1.26
C LEU A 368 41.46 -19.66 0.54
N GLU A 369 41.40 -20.77 1.29
CA GLU A 369 40.99 -22.07 0.77
C GLU A 369 39.58 -22.03 0.18
N THR A 370 38.63 -21.47 0.95
CA THR A 370 37.23 -21.34 0.50
C THR A 370 37.11 -20.38 -0.70
N ALA A 371 37.89 -19.29 -0.73
CA ALA A 371 37.90 -18.36 -1.86
C ALA A 371 38.45 -18.99 -3.14
N ALA A 372 39.49 -19.82 -3.03
CA ALA A 372 40.04 -20.56 -4.17
C ALA A 372 39.03 -21.55 -4.76
N ALA A 373 38.13 -22.09 -3.94
CA ALA A 373 37.05 -22.97 -4.39
C ALA A 373 35.88 -22.24 -5.08
N HIS A 374 35.80 -20.90 -4.98
CA HIS A 374 34.68 -20.09 -5.50
C HIS A 374 35.12 -18.85 -6.31
N PRO A 375 35.87 -19.03 -7.42
CA PRO A 375 36.42 -17.93 -8.23
C PRO A 375 35.37 -17.11 -8.99
N ASP A 376 34.17 -17.66 -9.14
CA ASP A 376 32.99 -17.01 -9.71
C ASP A 376 32.34 -16.01 -8.73
N ALA A 377 32.53 -16.21 -7.43
CA ALA A 377 32.00 -15.36 -6.36
C ALA A 377 32.99 -14.26 -5.94
N VAL A 378 34.27 -14.61 -5.83
CA VAL A 378 35.30 -13.78 -5.22
C VAL A 378 36.65 -13.90 -5.92
N ARG A 379 37.53 -12.92 -5.69
CA ARG A 379 38.93 -12.93 -6.15
C ARG A 379 39.84 -12.52 -5.00
N ALA A 380 40.91 -13.28 -4.78
CA ALA A 380 41.94 -12.89 -3.83
C ALA A 380 42.81 -11.77 -4.42
N ASP A 381 42.90 -10.65 -3.70
CA ASP A 381 43.81 -9.54 -4.02
C ASP A 381 45.10 -9.75 -3.22
N ALA A 382 46.08 -10.38 -3.87
CA ALA A 382 47.37 -10.71 -3.27
C ALA A 382 48.18 -9.46 -2.85
N GLY A 383 47.92 -8.30 -3.47
CA GLY A 383 48.60 -7.04 -3.14
C GLY A 383 47.99 -6.32 -1.94
N ALA A 384 46.68 -6.46 -1.72
CA ALA A 384 45.96 -5.79 -0.64
C ALA A 384 45.73 -6.66 0.62
N GLY A 385 46.02 -7.96 0.56
CA GLY A 385 45.74 -8.91 1.65
C GLY A 385 44.24 -9.03 1.96
N ARG A 386 43.39 -8.93 0.94
CA ARG A 386 41.92 -8.93 1.05
C ARG A 386 41.29 -9.77 -0.06
N ILE A 387 40.03 -10.15 0.13
CA ILE A 387 39.22 -10.84 -0.87
C ILE A 387 38.19 -9.84 -1.41
N ARG A 388 38.10 -9.72 -2.74
CA ARG A 388 37.20 -8.80 -3.45
C ARG A 388 36.04 -9.58 -4.09
N PRO A 389 34.84 -9.00 -4.20
CA PRO A 389 33.71 -9.66 -4.85
C PRO A 389 33.85 -9.67 -6.38
N ALA A 390 33.35 -10.71 -7.03
CA ALA A 390 33.32 -10.88 -8.49
C ALA A 390 31.89 -10.90 -9.04
N THR A 391 31.10 -9.85 -8.75
CA THR A 391 29.64 -9.86 -8.98
C THR A 391 29.22 -9.84 -10.45
N TRP A 392 28.08 -10.48 -10.73
CA TRP A 392 27.32 -10.40 -11.96
C TRP A 392 26.96 -8.96 -12.33
N ALA A 393 26.43 -8.18 -11.37
CA ALA A 393 26.04 -6.79 -11.60
C ALA A 393 27.23 -5.94 -12.05
N GLY A 394 28.41 -6.14 -11.42
CA GLY A 394 29.63 -5.45 -11.83
C GLY A 394 30.10 -5.83 -13.24
N ARG A 395 29.82 -7.04 -13.73
CA ARG A 395 30.09 -7.42 -15.12
C ARG A 395 29.14 -6.70 -16.07
N LEU A 396 27.85 -6.65 -15.75
CA LEU A 396 26.85 -5.95 -16.56
C LEU A 396 27.13 -4.46 -16.66
N GLU A 397 27.40 -3.78 -15.54
CA GLU A 397 27.72 -2.33 -15.55
C GLU A 397 28.96 -2.02 -16.40
N ARG A 398 29.98 -2.89 -16.37
CA ARG A 398 31.16 -2.72 -17.24
C ARG A 398 30.82 -2.86 -18.73
N ALA A 399 29.96 -3.81 -19.10
CA ALA A 399 29.54 -3.99 -20.48
C ALA A 399 28.69 -2.79 -20.96
N LEU A 400 27.76 -2.32 -20.13
CA LEU A 400 26.94 -1.13 -20.42
C LEU A 400 27.81 0.13 -20.57
N ALA A 401 28.76 0.35 -19.64
CA ALA A 401 29.67 1.49 -19.69
C ALA A 401 30.63 1.45 -20.90
N ALA A 402 30.94 0.26 -21.41
CA ALA A 402 31.75 0.07 -22.61
C ALA A 402 30.95 0.27 -23.92
N GLY A 403 29.63 0.46 -23.85
CA GLY A 403 28.76 0.52 -25.03
C GLY A 403 28.62 -0.82 -25.77
N ASP A 404 28.98 -1.94 -25.13
CA ASP A 404 28.95 -3.27 -25.75
C ASP A 404 27.57 -3.90 -25.58
N LEU A 405 26.69 -3.65 -26.56
CA LEU A 405 25.32 -4.18 -26.57
C LEU A 405 25.28 -5.72 -26.52
N ALA A 406 26.17 -6.39 -27.24
CA ALA A 406 26.17 -7.86 -27.33
C ALA A 406 26.57 -8.48 -25.98
N ALA A 407 27.65 -8.00 -25.37
CA ALA A 407 28.06 -8.45 -24.05
C ALA A 407 27.03 -8.10 -22.97
N ALA A 408 26.47 -6.88 -22.99
CA ALA A 408 25.46 -6.45 -22.04
C ALA A 408 24.18 -7.32 -22.14
N THR A 409 23.72 -7.59 -23.36
CA THR A 409 22.55 -8.45 -23.63
C THR A 409 22.81 -9.88 -23.17
N GLY A 410 23.98 -10.46 -23.49
CA GLY A 410 24.35 -11.81 -23.09
C GLY A 410 24.45 -11.98 -21.56
N ILE A 411 24.94 -10.97 -20.84
CA ILE A 411 24.98 -10.98 -19.37
C ILE A 411 23.56 -10.80 -18.80
N ALA A 412 22.80 -9.84 -19.31
CA ALA A 412 21.43 -9.54 -18.87
C ALA A 412 20.49 -10.74 -19.05
N ALA A 413 20.62 -11.49 -20.16
CA ALA A 413 19.83 -12.68 -20.45
C ALA A 413 19.97 -13.80 -19.40
N GLN A 414 21.07 -13.83 -18.63
CA GLN A 414 21.27 -14.78 -17.54
C GLN A 414 20.30 -14.54 -16.38
N ARG A 415 19.76 -13.31 -16.24
CA ARG A 415 18.81 -12.92 -15.21
C ARG A 415 17.62 -12.20 -15.84
N PRO A 416 16.58 -12.93 -16.27
CA PRO A 416 15.48 -12.38 -17.08
C PRO A 416 14.76 -11.19 -16.46
N GLY A 417 14.62 -11.17 -15.13
CA GLY A 417 14.04 -10.01 -14.43
C GLY A 417 14.88 -8.75 -14.55
N GLU A 418 16.21 -8.87 -14.66
CA GLU A 418 17.11 -7.73 -14.86
C GLU A 418 17.23 -7.32 -16.32
N LEU A 419 17.17 -8.29 -17.26
CA LEU A 419 17.01 -8.01 -18.70
C LEU A 419 15.85 -7.04 -18.95
N VAL A 420 14.68 -7.33 -18.37
CA VAL A 420 13.48 -6.49 -18.52
C VAL A 420 13.64 -5.13 -17.84
N ARG A 421 14.27 -5.06 -16.65
CA ARG A 421 14.53 -3.79 -15.95
C ARG A 421 15.53 -2.89 -16.69
N ARG A 422 16.47 -3.48 -17.44
CA ARG A 422 17.50 -2.74 -18.21
C ARG A 422 17.09 -2.47 -19.66
N LEU A 423 15.87 -2.80 -20.04
CA LEU A 423 15.39 -2.70 -21.41
C LEU A 423 15.52 -1.29 -22.00
N ASP A 424 15.16 -0.23 -21.26
CA ASP A 424 15.36 1.16 -21.72
C ASP A 424 16.83 1.46 -22.03
N HIS A 425 17.77 0.97 -21.21
CA HIS A 425 19.21 1.18 -21.43
C HIS A 425 19.69 0.41 -22.66
N LEU A 426 19.31 -0.86 -22.78
CA LEU A 426 19.68 -1.70 -23.93
C LEU A 426 19.13 -1.14 -25.24
N LEU A 427 17.89 -0.61 -25.24
CA LEU A 427 17.29 0.04 -26.41
C LEU A 427 17.99 1.36 -26.76
N ARG A 428 18.44 2.14 -25.75
CA ARG A 428 19.26 3.34 -26.01
C ARG A 428 20.61 2.97 -26.62
N LEU A 429 21.31 1.97 -26.10
CA LEU A 429 22.56 1.47 -26.68
C LEU A 429 22.33 0.97 -28.12
N ALA A 430 21.21 0.29 -28.39
CA ALA A 430 20.87 -0.13 -29.75
C ALA A 430 20.62 1.06 -30.69
N ALA A 431 20.16 2.20 -30.18
CA ALA A 431 19.93 3.42 -30.96
C ALA A 431 21.19 4.30 -31.12
N GLU A 432 22.23 4.10 -30.31
CA GLU A 432 23.46 4.89 -30.38
C GLU A 432 24.15 4.76 -31.76
N GLY A 433 24.64 5.90 -32.27
CA GLY A 433 25.32 5.97 -33.58
C GLY A 433 24.42 5.96 -34.82
N ARG A 434 23.09 5.89 -34.67
CA ARG A 434 22.10 5.94 -35.77
C ARG A 434 21.09 7.10 -35.69
N PRO A 435 21.52 8.35 -35.45
CA PRO A 435 20.59 9.49 -35.40
C PRO A 435 20.08 9.83 -36.81
N GLY A 436 18.82 9.52 -37.10
CA GLY A 436 18.16 9.88 -38.38
C GLY A 436 17.20 8.82 -38.94
N GLU A 437 17.28 7.57 -38.48
CA GLU A 437 16.41 6.46 -38.91
C GLU A 437 15.31 6.14 -37.86
N ALA A 438 14.74 7.19 -37.26
CA ALA A 438 13.93 7.08 -36.03
C ALA A 438 12.65 6.23 -36.15
N ALA A 439 12.10 6.05 -37.35
CA ALA A 439 10.86 5.27 -37.55
C ALA A 439 11.12 3.81 -38.00
N GLY A 440 12.27 3.51 -38.61
CA GLY A 440 12.53 2.21 -39.27
C GLY A 440 13.53 1.31 -38.55
N LEU A 441 14.04 1.73 -37.39
CA LEU A 441 15.09 1.00 -36.70
C LEU A 441 14.57 -0.35 -36.16
N ALA A 442 15.15 -1.45 -36.66
CA ALA A 442 14.81 -2.80 -36.24
C ALA A 442 15.48 -3.19 -34.92
N LEU A 443 14.78 -3.99 -34.11
CA LEU A 443 15.30 -4.55 -32.88
C LEU A 443 16.47 -5.50 -33.19
N PRO A 444 17.67 -5.30 -32.62
CA PRO A 444 18.81 -6.19 -32.86
C PRO A 444 18.47 -7.64 -32.55
N SER A 445 18.95 -8.58 -33.39
CA SER A 445 18.61 -10.00 -33.30
C SER A 445 18.99 -10.61 -31.95
N GLU A 446 20.15 -10.23 -31.39
CA GLU A 446 20.60 -10.76 -30.10
C GLU A 446 19.65 -10.32 -28.96
N LEU A 447 19.20 -9.08 -28.98
CA LEU A 447 18.26 -8.56 -27.98
C LEU A 447 16.86 -9.14 -28.16
N ALA A 448 16.40 -9.29 -29.41
CA ALA A 448 15.12 -9.90 -29.71
C ALA A 448 15.07 -11.38 -29.25
N GLU A 449 16.15 -12.12 -29.45
CA GLU A 449 16.28 -13.51 -29.00
C GLU A 449 16.34 -13.62 -27.47
N ALA A 450 17.15 -12.76 -26.83
CA ALA A 450 17.22 -12.67 -25.38
C ALA A 450 15.85 -12.37 -24.76
N LEU A 451 15.06 -11.49 -25.37
CA LEU A 451 13.69 -11.19 -24.93
C LEU A 451 12.77 -12.38 -25.14
N ARG A 452 12.74 -13.01 -26.32
CA ARG A 452 11.89 -14.19 -26.55
C ARG A 452 12.15 -15.31 -25.55
N HIS A 453 13.40 -15.52 -25.15
CA HIS A 453 13.75 -16.54 -24.16
C HIS A 453 13.57 -16.09 -22.69
N GLY A 454 13.79 -14.80 -22.42
CA GLY A 454 13.76 -14.23 -21.08
C GLY A 454 12.37 -13.84 -20.60
N LEU A 455 11.52 -13.28 -21.47
CA LEU A 455 10.19 -12.78 -21.10
C LEU A 455 9.32 -13.86 -20.41
N PRO A 456 9.27 -15.14 -20.87
CA PRO A 456 8.52 -16.19 -20.17
C PRO A 456 8.99 -16.48 -18.75
N LYS A 457 10.23 -16.13 -18.41
CA LYS A 457 10.87 -16.37 -17.10
C LYS A 457 10.84 -15.13 -16.19
N ALA A 458 10.48 -13.96 -16.74
CA ALA A 458 10.39 -12.73 -15.96
C ALA A 458 9.11 -12.68 -15.12
N GLY A 459 9.20 -12.13 -13.92
CA GLY A 459 8.01 -11.90 -13.07
C GLY A 459 7.05 -10.86 -13.68
N PRO A 460 5.76 -10.87 -13.27
CA PRO A 460 4.75 -9.97 -13.82
C PRO A 460 5.05 -8.48 -13.56
N GLY A 461 5.62 -8.15 -12.39
CA GLY A 461 5.97 -6.77 -12.03
C GLY A 461 6.93 -6.09 -13.03
N PRO A 462 8.12 -6.67 -13.31
CA PRO A 462 9.02 -6.17 -14.35
C PRO A 462 8.37 -6.04 -15.74
N LEU A 463 7.58 -7.03 -16.17
CA LEU A 463 6.92 -7.00 -17.49
C LEU A 463 5.98 -5.81 -17.64
N LEU A 464 5.07 -5.66 -16.69
CA LEU A 464 4.07 -4.60 -16.71
C LEU A 464 4.72 -3.22 -16.49
N SER A 465 5.78 -3.14 -15.67
CA SER A 465 6.56 -1.91 -15.48
C SER A 465 7.29 -1.49 -16.76
N ALA A 466 7.92 -2.44 -17.47
CA ALA A 466 8.59 -2.17 -18.72
C ALA A 466 7.60 -1.75 -19.83
N LEU A 467 6.46 -2.44 -19.93
CA LEU A 467 5.41 -2.10 -20.87
C LEU A 467 4.88 -0.68 -20.65
N GLY A 468 4.51 -0.35 -19.40
CA GLY A 468 4.07 0.99 -19.06
C GLY A 468 5.15 2.04 -19.37
N ALA A 469 6.40 1.80 -18.96
CA ALA A 469 7.48 2.73 -19.20
C ALA A 469 7.70 3.01 -20.70
N LEU A 470 7.65 1.98 -21.55
CA LEU A 470 7.92 2.11 -22.99
C LEU A 470 6.85 2.90 -23.75
N ARG A 471 5.58 2.90 -23.32
CA ARG A 471 4.47 3.62 -23.97
C ARG A 471 4.71 5.12 -24.16
N VAL A 472 5.54 5.73 -23.31
CA VAL A 472 5.84 7.17 -23.33
C VAL A 472 7.27 7.49 -23.79
N ARG A 473 8.03 6.49 -24.26
CA ARG A 473 9.45 6.69 -24.60
C ARG A 473 9.71 7.22 -26.00
N THR A 474 8.73 7.19 -26.89
CA THR A 474 8.83 7.78 -28.24
C THR A 474 8.70 9.29 -28.22
N GLU A 475 8.09 9.86 -27.17
CA GLU A 475 7.92 11.30 -26.99
C GLU A 475 9.22 11.95 -26.49
N ASP A 476 9.56 13.13 -27.05
CA ASP A 476 10.62 13.96 -26.47
C ASP A 476 10.10 14.62 -25.20
N ARG A 477 10.65 14.16 -24.07
CA ARG A 477 10.34 14.66 -22.74
C ARG A 477 11.53 15.36 -22.09
N THR A 478 12.60 15.63 -22.85
CA THR A 478 13.76 16.37 -22.35
C THR A 478 13.31 17.74 -21.84
N GLY A 479 13.77 18.13 -20.66
CA GLY A 479 13.33 19.35 -19.98
C GLY A 479 12.09 19.19 -19.07
N ARG A 480 11.42 18.03 -19.09
CA ARG A 480 10.44 17.66 -18.05
C ARG A 480 11.14 17.03 -16.84
N ARG A 481 10.37 16.77 -15.78
CA ARG A 481 10.83 16.03 -14.59
C ARG A 481 10.27 14.61 -14.61
N ARG A 482 11.04 13.65 -14.08
CA ARG A 482 10.64 12.26 -13.85
C ARG A 482 10.44 12.06 -12.37
N VAL A 483 9.38 11.35 -12.02
CA VAL A 483 9.07 11.00 -10.63
C VAL A 483 9.26 9.50 -10.43
N PHE A 484 10.01 9.13 -9.39
CA PHE A 484 10.24 7.76 -8.97
C PHE A 484 9.68 7.55 -7.57
N PHE A 485 9.24 6.33 -7.31
CA PHE A 485 8.80 5.88 -5.99
C PHE A 485 9.73 4.74 -5.56
N PRO A 486 10.72 5.01 -4.69
CA PRO A 486 11.67 4.00 -4.25
C PRO A 486 10.97 2.81 -3.57
N GLY A 487 11.40 1.59 -3.84
CA GLY A 487 10.89 0.40 -3.18
C GLY A 487 11.38 0.34 -1.72
N GLY A 488 10.47 0.42 -0.74
CA GLY A 488 10.79 0.45 0.69
C GLY A 488 10.19 1.68 1.38
N GLU A 489 10.57 2.87 0.94
CA GLU A 489 9.98 4.15 1.36
C GLU A 489 8.95 4.63 0.32
N VAL A 490 7.97 3.79 0.03
CA VAL A 490 7.08 3.98 -1.13
C VAL A 490 6.34 5.32 -1.06
N THR A 491 6.12 5.87 0.12
CA THR A 491 5.46 7.17 0.32
C THR A 491 6.28 8.37 -0.17
N ARG A 492 7.60 8.23 -0.36
CA ARG A 492 8.44 9.32 -0.88
C ARG A 492 8.51 9.28 -2.40
N ALA A 493 8.48 10.47 -2.99
CA ALA A 493 8.70 10.68 -4.42
C ALA A 493 10.08 11.31 -4.63
N LEU A 494 10.92 10.70 -5.47
CA LEU A 494 12.16 11.29 -5.96
C LEU A 494 11.91 11.92 -7.32
N VAL A 495 12.29 13.18 -7.48
CA VAL A 495 12.10 13.93 -8.72
C VAL A 495 13.46 14.25 -9.34
N VAL A 496 13.69 13.88 -10.60
CA VAL A 496 14.93 14.21 -11.34
C VAL A 496 14.62 14.80 -12.71
N PRO A 497 15.50 15.61 -13.31
CA PRO A 497 15.34 16.06 -14.69
C PRO A 497 15.36 14.89 -15.68
N GLU A 498 14.44 14.86 -16.66
CA GLU A 498 14.52 13.95 -17.79
C GLU A 498 15.62 14.42 -18.74
N ARG A 499 16.65 13.59 -18.88
CA ARG A 499 17.81 13.84 -19.74
C ARG A 499 17.96 12.81 -20.86
N ARG A 500 17.13 11.75 -20.85
CA ARG A 500 17.25 10.68 -21.83
C ARG A 500 16.56 11.11 -23.13
N PRO A 501 17.18 10.89 -24.29
CA PRO A 501 16.53 11.15 -25.56
C PRO A 501 15.32 10.21 -25.77
N PRO A 502 14.37 10.58 -26.65
CA PRO A 502 13.31 9.69 -27.09
C PRO A 502 13.90 8.43 -27.76
N LEU A 503 13.23 7.30 -27.60
CA LEU A 503 13.55 6.05 -28.28
C LEU A 503 12.93 6.04 -29.69
N PRO A 504 13.61 5.46 -30.69
CA PRO A 504 13.03 5.20 -32.02
C PRO A 504 11.72 4.41 -31.94
N ALA A 505 10.70 4.85 -32.68
CA ALA A 505 9.36 4.26 -32.64
C ALA A 505 9.37 2.77 -33.01
N GLY A 506 10.11 2.38 -34.06
CA GLY A 506 10.21 0.99 -34.50
C GLY A 506 10.80 0.04 -33.44
N LEU A 507 11.75 0.51 -32.63
CA LEU A 507 12.31 -0.28 -31.50
C LEU A 507 11.27 -0.47 -30.40
N VAL A 508 10.54 0.60 -30.06
CA VAL A 508 9.50 0.56 -29.02
C VAL A 508 8.37 -0.35 -29.46
N GLU A 509 7.87 -0.22 -30.69
CA GLU A 509 6.77 -1.02 -31.24
C GLU A 509 7.08 -2.52 -31.24
N GLN A 510 8.26 -2.93 -31.74
CA GLN A 510 8.68 -4.32 -31.76
C GLN A 510 8.83 -4.90 -30.34
N THR A 511 9.35 -4.10 -29.41
CA THR A 511 9.53 -4.52 -28.01
C THR A 511 8.20 -4.65 -27.27
N VAL A 512 7.29 -3.68 -27.45
CA VAL A 512 5.94 -3.69 -26.88
C VAL A 512 5.16 -4.89 -27.42
N THR A 513 5.28 -5.19 -28.72
CA THR A 513 4.65 -6.37 -29.33
C THR A 513 5.08 -7.68 -28.64
N LEU A 514 6.38 -7.84 -28.33
CA LEU A 514 6.88 -9.01 -27.61
C LEU A 514 6.34 -9.10 -26.17
N LEU A 515 6.24 -7.96 -25.47
CA LEU A 515 5.70 -7.88 -24.12
C LEU A 515 4.20 -8.23 -24.10
N GLU A 516 3.40 -7.65 -24.98
CA GLU A 516 1.96 -7.90 -25.07
C GLU A 516 1.65 -9.34 -25.50
N ALA A 517 2.41 -9.89 -26.44
CA ALA A 517 2.28 -11.30 -26.84
C ALA A 517 2.51 -12.24 -25.64
N GLU A 518 3.52 -11.95 -24.82
CA GLU A 518 3.78 -12.74 -23.61
C GLU A 518 2.66 -12.60 -22.57
N LEU A 519 2.15 -11.38 -22.33
CA LEU A 519 1.03 -11.17 -21.39
C LEU A 519 -0.23 -11.92 -21.83
N LEU A 520 -0.58 -11.86 -23.11
CA LEU A 520 -1.71 -12.59 -23.69
C LEU A 520 -1.53 -14.11 -23.59
N ARG A 521 -0.31 -14.61 -23.86
CA ARG A 521 0.03 -16.03 -23.71
C ARG A 521 -0.20 -16.50 -22.28
N ARG A 522 0.27 -15.76 -21.27
CA ARG A 522 0.08 -16.11 -19.85
C ARG A 522 -1.39 -16.17 -19.46
N PHE A 523 -2.20 -15.20 -19.88
CA PHE A 523 -3.63 -15.24 -19.60
C PHE A 523 -4.35 -16.38 -20.30
N ALA A 524 -3.94 -16.75 -21.52
CA ALA A 524 -4.52 -17.88 -22.25
C ALA A 524 -4.25 -19.23 -21.57
N THR A 525 -3.08 -19.39 -20.92
CA THR A 525 -2.69 -20.65 -20.26
C THR A 525 -3.02 -20.72 -18.77
N ALA A 526 -3.41 -19.61 -18.13
CA ALA A 526 -3.66 -19.55 -16.69
C ALA A 526 -4.94 -20.34 -16.27
N GLY A 527 -4.81 -21.65 -16.11
CA GLY A 527 -5.90 -22.58 -15.82
C GLY A 527 -5.48 -24.04 -15.96
N GLU A 528 -4.37 -24.30 -16.66
CA GLU A 528 -3.69 -25.58 -16.74
C GLU A 528 -2.69 -25.71 -15.57
N ARG A 529 -3.15 -26.03 -14.37
CA ARG A 529 -2.26 -26.62 -13.35
C ARG A 529 -2.32 -28.15 -13.50
N PRO A 530 -1.20 -28.87 -13.63
CA PRO A 530 -1.23 -30.33 -13.57
C PRO A 530 -1.68 -30.76 -12.18
N GLU A 531 -2.56 -31.75 -12.10
CA GLU A 531 -2.84 -32.53 -10.89
C GLU A 531 -1.52 -33.08 -10.32
N PRO A 532 -1.33 -33.12 -8.99
CA PRO A 532 -0.11 -33.64 -8.39
C PRO A 532 -0.11 -35.18 -8.53
N GLY A 533 0.53 -35.68 -9.58
CA GLY A 533 0.67 -37.11 -9.83
C GLY A 533 1.85 -37.45 -10.73
N SER A 534 2.81 -38.18 -10.15
CA SER A 534 3.96 -38.90 -10.72
C SER A 534 5.16 -38.09 -11.24
N ASP A 535 6.26 -38.20 -10.47
CA ASP A 535 7.68 -38.10 -10.82
C ASP A 535 8.08 -37.18 -11.99
N ALA A 536 8.21 -35.89 -11.67
CA ALA A 536 9.18 -35.01 -12.33
C ALA A 536 10.17 -34.52 -11.27
N GLY A 537 11.47 -34.73 -11.50
CA GLY A 537 12.55 -34.22 -10.66
C GLY A 537 12.53 -32.68 -10.52
N PRO A 538 13.34 -32.11 -9.62
CA PRO A 538 13.22 -30.71 -9.20
C PRO A 538 13.30 -29.78 -10.42
N ALA A 539 12.23 -28.99 -10.60
CA ALA A 539 12.21 -27.92 -11.59
C ALA A 539 13.36 -26.95 -11.30
N ALA A 540 14.11 -26.59 -12.34
CA ALA A 540 15.20 -25.62 -12.26
C ALA A 540 14.71 -24.32 -11.61
N ASP A 541 15.45 -23.89 -10.59
CA ASP A 541 15.16 -22.77 -9.72
C ASP A 541 14.71 -21.51 -10.46
N ALA A 542 13.60 -20.93 -10.00
CA ALA A 542 13.31 -19.52 -10.26
C ALA A 542 14.48 -18.67 -9.74
N ASP A 543 15.03 -17.83 -10.60
CA ASP A 543 16.19 -16.97 -10.37
C ASP A 543 16.13 -16.31 -8.96
N PRO A 544 17.03 -16.67 -8.02
CA PRO A 544 16.99 -16.21 -6.63
C PRO A 544 17.18 -14.69 -6.47
N GLY A 545 17.58 -13.98 -7.54
CA GLY A 545 17.91 -12.56 -7.52
C GLY A 545 16.72 -11.59 -7.66
N ALA A 546 15.47 -12.06 -7.81
CA ALA A 546 14.29 -11.22 -8.01
C ALA A 546 13.78 -10.53 -6.73
N ASP A 547 14.67 -10.00 -5.90
CA ASP A 547 14.30 -8.96 -4.95
C ASP A 547 13.96 -7.69 -5.75
N ALA A 548 12.74 -7.17 -5.58
CA ALA A 548 12.41 -5.77 -5.88
C ALA A 548 13.14 -4.87 -4.87
N GLY A 549 14.48 -4.82 -4.97
CA GLY A 549 15.33 -3.80 -4.40
C GLY A 549 15.50 -2.64 -5.39
N PRO A 550 15.87 -1.45 -4.93
CA PRO A 550 16.16 -0.33 -5.81
C PRO A 550 17.35 -0.73 -6.67
N GLY A 551 17.14 -0.89 -7.98
CA GLY A 551 18.24 -0.72 -8.91
C GLY A 551 18.80 0.67 -8.67
N ALA A 552 20.09 0.76 -8.37
CA ALA A 552 20.77 2.03 -8.31
C ALA A 552 20.67 2.67 -9.70
N ASP A 553 19.72 3.59 -9.88
CA ASP A 553 19.85 4.58 -10.93
C ASP A 553 21.14 5.33 -10.63
N ALA A 554 22.07 5.32 -11.59
CA ALA A 554 23.32 6.04 -11.50
C ALA A 554 23.02 7.53 -11.20
N GLY A 555 23.26 7.92 -9.95
CA GLY A 555 23.38 9.32 -9.58
C GLY A 555 24.58 9.94 -10.32
N PRO A 556 24.57 11.26 -10.56
CA PRO A 556 25.67 11.92 -11.24
C PRO A 556 26.94 11.77 -10.41
N GLY A 557 28.06 11.49 -11.08
CA GLY A 557 29.38 11.45 -10.46
C GLY A 557 29.63 12.73 -9.69
N ALA A 558 29.82 12.61 -8.37
CA ALA A 558 30.28 13.69 -7.53
C ALA A 558 31.79 13.58 -7.39
N ASP A 559 32.47 14.61 -7.90
CA ASP A 559 33.88 14.86 -7.71
C ASP A 559 34.25 14.92 -6.21
N ALA A 560 35.45 14.45 -5.92
CA ALA A 560 36.03 14.43 -4.59
C ALA A 560 36.23 15.85 -4.03
N SER A 561 35.88 16.05 -2.76
CA SER A 561 36.45 17.10 -1.90
C SER A 561 36.31 16.73 -0.41
N PRO A 562 37.22 17.23 0.45
CA PRO A 562 37.83 16.47 1.53
C PRO A 562 37.10 16.54 2.88
N GLY A 563 37.49 15.60 3.76
CA GLY A 563 36.87 15.34 5.05
C GLY A 563 36.88 16.50 6.04
N ALA A 564 35.88 16.47 6.93
CA ALA A 564 35.81 17.27 8.14
C ALA A 564 35.98 16.34 9.36
N ASP A 565 36.79 16.80 10.30
CA ASP A 565 37.30 16.09 11.46
C ASP A 565 36.22 15.67 12.46
N ALA A 566 36.46 14.52 13.11
CA ALA A 566 35.73 14.06 14.28
C ALA A 566 36.14 14.87 15.52
N SER A 567 35.16 15.34 16.28
CA SER A 567 35.36 15.77 17.67
C SER A 567 34.91 14.67 18.64
N PRO A 568 35.62 14.43 19.76
CA PRO A 568 35.47 13.21 20.56
C PRO A 568 34.62 13.38 21.83
N GLY A 569 34.05 12.26 22.29
CA GLY A 569 34.02 11.88 23.70
C GLY A 569 32.74 12.17 24.49
N ALA A 570 32.13 11.10 25.01
CA ALA A 570 31.60 11.09 26.37
C ALA A 570 31.70 9.65 26.93
N ASP A 571 32.44 9.53 28.03
CA ASP A 571 32.77 8.32 28.76
C ASP A 571 31.55 7.69 29.44
N ALA A 572 31.54 6.36 29.53
CA ALA A 572 30.76 5.63 30.52
C ALA A 572 31.71 4.77 31.36
N SER A 573 31.78 5.10 32.65
CA SER A 573 32.56 4.42 33.68
C SER A 573 31.97 3.04 34.05
N PRO A 574 32.77 2.14 34.66
CA PRO A 574 32.54 0.69 34.66
C PRO A 574 32.08 0.12 36.01
N GLY A 575 31.60 -1.12 35.97
CA GLY A 575 31.43 -2.02 37.13
C GLY A 575 30.48 -3.17 36.75
N ALA A 576 30.70 -4.44 37.10
CA ALA A 576 31.70 -5.05 37.95
C ALA A 576 31.87 -6.53 37.54
N ASP A 577 33.05 -7.06 37.85
CA ASP A 577 33.47 -8.46 37.65
C ASP A 577 32.88 -9.43 38.69
N ALA A 578 33.11 -10.72 38.36
CA ALA A 578 33.22 -11.90 39.22
C ALA A 578 31.94 -12.76 39.32
N SER A 579 31.98 -14.09 39.22
CA SER A 579 33.06 -15.05 38.99
C SER A 579 32.43 -16.45 38.77
N PRO A 580 33.21 -17.45 38.33
CA PRO A 580 32.74 -18.61 37.57
C PRO A 580 32.48 -19.85 38.43
N GLY A 581 31.83 -20.85 37.84
CA GLY A 581 31.54 -22.11 38.53
C GLY A 581 31.35 -23.32 37.61
N ALA A 582 32.49 -23.97 37.34
CA ALA A 582 32.72 -25.42 37.31
C ALA A 582 32.18 -26.28 36.15
N ASP A 583 33.17 -26.86 35.47
CA ASP A 583 33.12 -28.04 34.62
C ASP A 583 32.68 -29.32 35.36
N ALA A 584 32.02 -30.22 34.64
CA ALA A 584 32.26 -31.66 34.74
C ALA A 584 31.73 -32.38 33.47
N SER A 585 32.62 -32.60 32.50
CA SER A 585 33.25 -33.90 32.19
C SER A 585 32.39 -35.19 32.07
N PRO A 586 32.84 -36.15 31.25
CA PRO A 586 32.08 -36.66 30.11
C PRO A 586 31.85 -38.18 30.20
N GLY A 587 31.19 -38.77 29.21
CA GLY A 587 31.00 -40.22 29.21
C GLY A 587 30.54 -40.85 27.90
N ALA A 588 31.52 -41.28 27.13
CA ALA A 588 31.58 -42.56 26.38
C ALA A 588 30.67 -42.80 25.16
N ASP A 589 31.31 -42.66 24.00
CA ASP A 589 31.59 -43.73 23.01
C ASP A 589 30.71 -44.99 23.01
N ALA A 590 30.10 -45.28 21.86
CA ALA A 590 30.31 -46.54 21.16
C ALA A 590 29.88 -46.44 19.69
N SER A 591 30.85 -46.72 18.82
CA SER A 591 30.83 -46.95 17.38
C SER A 591 30.04 -48.24 16.99
N PRO A 592 30.18 -48.79 15.77
CA PRO A 592 29.72 -48.27 14.48
C PRO A 592 29.02 -49.37 13.63
N GLY A 593 28.61 -49.00 12.41
CA GLY A 593 28.70 -49.89 11.26
C GLY A 593 27.39 -50.24 10.57
N ALA A 594 27.31 -49.96 9.26
CA ALA A 594 27.43 -50.99 8.23
C ALA A 594 27.39 -50.35 6.84
N ASP A 595 28.34 -50.79 6.01
CA ASP A 595 28.54 -50.44 4.60
C ASP A 595 27.62 -51.18 3.63
N ALA A 596 27.65 -50.65 2.39
CA ALA A 596 27.42 -51.30 1.08
C ALA A 596 25.96 -51.52 0.68
N GLY A 597 25.54 -51.22 -0.56
CA GLY A 597 26.27 -51.00 -1.81
C GLY A 597 25.27 -50.72 -2.96
N PRO A 598 25.57 -51.05 -4.23
CA PRO A 598 25.69 -50.01 -5.27
C PRO A 598 24.77 -50.16 -6.50
N GLY A 599 24.69 -49.07 -7.29
CA GLY A 599 24.72 -49.09 -8.76
C GLY A 599 23.39 -49.14 -9.52
N ALA A 600 23.19 -48.20 -10.46
CA ALA A 600 23.17 -48.47 -11.90
C ALA A 600 22.68 -47.26 -12.73
N ASP A 601 23.59 -46.79 -13.58
CA ASP A 601 23.51 -46.40 -15.00
C ASP A 601 22.38 -45.55 -15.61
N ALA A 602 22.90 -44.60 -16.40
CA ALA A 602 22.25 -43.60 -17.22
C ALA A 602 21.57 -44.13 -18.49
N ARG A 603 20.63 -43.33 -19.03
CA ARG A 603 20.37 -43.24 -20.47
C ARG A 603 20.12 -41.79 -20.89
N ALA A 604 20.75 -41.42 -22.01
CA ALA A 604 20.61 -40.17 -22.72
C ALA A 604 19.28 -40.09 -23.50
N ALA A 605 18.79 -38.88 -23.73
CA ALA A 605 17.83 -38.57 -24.79
C ALA A 605 18.17 -37.22 -25.42
N GLU A 606 18.04 -37.21 -26.74
CA GLU A 606 18.60 -36.27 -27.70
C GLU A 606 17.77 -35.00 -27.92
N ASP A 607 18.45 -34.10 -28.62
CA ASP A 607 18.12 -32.77 -29.15
C ASP A 607 16.78 -32.65 -29.90
N ALA A 608 16.06 -31.55 -29.68
CA ALA A 608 14.96 -31.08 -30.53
C ALA A 608 14.89 -29.55 -30.52
N GLY A 609 15.17 -28.95 -31.68
CA GLY A 609 15.14 -27.50 -31.94
C GLY A 609 13.72 -26.88 -31.96
N PRO A 610 13.62 -25.55 -32.15
CA PRO A 610 12.42 -24.78 -31.85
C PRO A 610 11.33 -24.90 -32.92
N ALA A 611 10.09 -25.10 -32.48
CA ALA A 611 8.92 -25.14 -33.35
C ALA A 611 8.48 -23.73 -33.77
N ALA A 612 8.33 -23.55 -35.08
CA ALA A 612 7.70 -22.40 -35.72
C ALA A 612 6.16 -22.51 -35.68
N ASP A 613 5.51 -21.35 -35.85
CA ASP A 613 4.07 -21.08 -35.81
C ASP A 613 3.15 -22.17 -36.40
N ALA A 614 2.17 -22.60 -35.61
CA ALA A 614 1.01 -23.39 -36.06
C ALA A 614 -0.30 -22.70 -35.62
N PRO A 615 -1.36 -22.70 -36.47
CA PRO A 615 -2.61 -22.01 -36.20
C PRO A 615 -3.48 -22.78 -35.20
N MET A 616 -3.86 -22.13 -34.11
CA MET A 616 -4.77 -22.64 -33.08
C MET A 616 -6.24 -22.53 -33.54
N GLU A 617 -6.77 -23.57 -34.19
CA GLU A 617 -8.22 -23.80 -34.27
C GLU A 617 -8.56 -25.23 -33.84
N ALA A 618 -9.67 -25.36 -33.10
CA ALA A 618 -10.30 -26.59 -32.58
C ALA A 618 -9.74 -27.20 -31.26
N GLY A 619 -9.77 -26.40 -30.18
CA GLY A 619 -9.75 -26.86 -28.80
C GLY A 619 -10.04 -25.67 -27.88
N GLY A 620 -11.18 -25.63 -27.19
CA GLY A 620 -11.53 -24.50 -26.32
C GLY A 620 -10.49 -24.35 -25.20
N ALA A 621 -9.93 -23.15 -25.03
CA ALA A 621 -8.96 -22.88 -23.98
C ALA A 621 -9.54 -23.25 -22.59
N PRO A 622 -8.81 -23.97 -21.73
CA PRO A 622 -9.27 -24.27 -20.38
C PRO A 622 -9.57 -22.97 -19.62
N GLY A 623 -10.78 -22.86 -19.09
CA GLY A 623 -11.22 -21.63 -18.42
C GLY A 623 -11.82 -20.55 -19.32
N ALA A 624 -12.14 -20.86 -20.58
CA ALA A 624 -12.83 -19.93 -21.49
C ALA A 624 -14.18 -19.42 -20.93
N TYR A 625 -14.47 -18.16 -21.21
CA TYR A 625 -15.72 -17.50 -20.85
C TYR A 625 -16.63 -17.36 -22.08
N ASP A 626 -17.93 -17.54 -21.87
CA ASP A 626 -18.93 -17.28 -22.91
C ASP A 626 -18.98 -15.79 -23.25
N LEU A 627 -18.72 -14.92 -22.26
CA LEU A 627 -18.74 -13.47 -22.35
C LEU A 627 -17.75 -12.86 -21.35
N ALA A 628 -17.13 -11.74 -21.72
CA ALA A 628 -16.55 -10.81 -20.74
C ALA A 628 -17.37 -9.51 -20.70
N VAL A 629 -17.64 -9.01 -19.49
CA VAL A 629 -18.29 -7.72 -19.25
C VAL A 629 -17.32 -6.81 -18.51
N LEU A 630 -16.88 -5.73 -19.15
CA LEU A 630 -15.86 -4.81 -18.64
C LEU A 630 -16.44 -3.41 -18.45
N ASP A 631 -16.13 -2.76 -17.34
CA ASP A 631 -16.46 -1.36 -17.08
C ASP A 631 -15.32 -0.46 -17.54
N SER A 632 -15.59 0.54 -18.39
CA SER A 632 -14.53 1.43 -18.90
C SER A 632 -13.90 2.29 -17.79
N ALA A 633 -14.56 2.46 -16.64
CA ALA A 633 -13.97 3.14 -15.47
C ALA A 633 -12.75 2.39 -14.88
N LEU A 634 -12.50 1.14 -15.29
CA LEU A 634 -11.26 0.42 -14.92
C LEU A 634 -10.01 1.13 -15.45
N ALA A 635 -10.14 2.01 -16.45
CA ALA A 635 -9.03 2.80 -16.99
C ALA A 635 -8.52 3.83 -15.99
N ASP A 636 -9.37 4.23 -15.04
CA ASP A 636 -9.01 5.12 -13.95
C ASP A 636 -8.31 4.41 -12.79
N LEU A 637 -8.18 3.08 -12.82
CA LEU A 637 -7.57 2.30 -11.74
C LEU A 637 -6.21 1.76 -12.17
N THR A 638 -5.15 2.08 -11.42
CA THR A 638 -3.80 1.57 -11.71
C THR A 638 -3.65 0.12 -11.21
N VAL A 639 -2.82 -0.68 -11.90
CA VAL A 639 -2.45 -2.00 -11.38
C VAL A 639 -1.56 -1.84 -10.14
N PRO A 640 -1.84 -2.55 -9.03
CA PRO A 640 -1.01 -2.46 -7.83
C PRO A 640 0.33 -3.19 -8.03
N PHE A 641 1.41 -2.44 -8.28
CA PHE A 641 2.76 -2.99 -8.47
C PHE A 641 3.55 -3.18 -7.16
N THR A 642 3.23 -2.40 -6.13
CA THR A 642 3.85 -2.44 -4.79
C THR A 642 2.88 -1.85 -3.77
N GLU A 643 2.24 -2.67 -2.93
CA GLU A 643 1.29 -2.20 -1.90
C GLU A 643 1.93 -2.00 -0.51
N ARG A 644 3.26 -2.18 -0.37
CA ARG A 644 3.98 -2.21 0.93
C ARG A 644 3.72 -1.00 1.86
N ALA A 645 3.35 0.16 1.31
CA ALA A 645 3.02 1.35 2.08
C ALA A 645 1.68 1.97 1.67
N ALA A 646 0.74 1.17 1.16
CA ALA A 646 -0.63 1.64 1.04
C ALA A 646 -1.19 1.86 2.45
N ALA A 647 -1.75 3.05 2.70
CA ALA A 647 -2.50 3.31 3.92
C ALA A 647 -3.62 2.28 4.11
N LYS A 648 -3.86 1.87 5.35
CA LYS A 648 -5.04 1.06 5.69
C LYS A 648 -6.27 1.89 5.34
N ALA A 649 -7.16 1.36 4.50
CA ALA A 649 -8.27 2.14 3.98
C ALA A 649 -9.57 1.33 3.94
N LEU A 650 -10.68 2.06 3.99
CA LEU A 650 -12.03 1.51 3.84
C LEU A 650 -12.19 0.82 2.47
N VAL A 651 -11.64 1.44 1.42
CA VAL A 651 -11.48 0.84 0.10
C VAL A 651 -10.02 1.02 -0.32
N ALA A 652 -9.33 -0.10 -0.54
CA ALA A 652 -7.93 -0.09 -0.99
C ALA A 652 -7.86 0.31 -2.47
N VAL A 653 -7.35 1.50 -2.73
CA VAL A 653 -7.23 2.07 -4.07
C VAL A 653 -5.74 2.24 -4.38
N PRO A 654 -5.21 1.64 -5.45
CA PRO A 654 -3.81 1.80 -5.81
C PRO A 654 -3.47 3.26 -6.15
N ARG A 655 -2.27 3.70 -5.81
CA ARG A 655 -1.83 5.08 -6.09
C ARG A 655 -1.79 5.38 -7.58
N GLY A 656 -2.14 6.61 -7.92
CA GLY A 656 -2.36 7.06 -9.28
C GLY A 656 -3.74 6.71 -9.84
N SER A 657 -4.58 6.00 -9.07
CA SER A 657 -5.96 5.77 -9.49
C SER A 657 -6.81 7.02 -9.29
N ARG A 658 -7.80 7.22 -10.16
CA ARG A 658 -8.77 8.31 -10.08
C ARG A 658 -10.12 7.78 -9.61
N GLN A 659 -10.84 8.62 -8.90
CA GLN A 659 -12.22 8.37 -8.49
C GLN A 659 -13.09 9.58 -8.83
N PRO A 660 -14.34 9.36 -9.27
CA PRO A 660 -15.25 10.47 -9.55
C PRO A 660 -15.63 11.21 -8.26
N VAL A 661 -15.69 12.54 -8.35
CA VAL A 661 -16.28 13.41 -7.33
C VAL A 661 -17.76 13.62 -7.72
N PRO A 662 -18.73 13.14 -6.91
CA PRO A 662 -20.14 13.21 -7.27
C PRO A 662 -20.64 14.64 -7.50
N ALA A 663 -21.42 14.85 -8.56
CA ALA A 663 -22.00 16.14 -8.89
C ALA A 663 -23.05 16.57 -7.85
N GLY A 664 -23.07 17.87 -7.50
CA GLY A 664 -24.04 18.42 -6.55
C GLY A 664 -23.80 18.00 -5.10
N GLU A 665 -22.58 17.53 -4.78
CA GLU A 665 -22.15 17.25 -3.41
C GLU A 665 -21.07 18.27 -2.96
N VAL A 666 -21.12 18.65 -1.68
CA VAL A 666 -20.01 19.27 -0.96
C VAL A 666 -19.09 18.14 -0.50
N LEU A 667 -17.81 18.25 -0.81
CA LEU A 667 -16.80 17.32 -0.33
C LEU A 667 -16.35 17.77 1.06
N ARG A 668 -16.75 17.03 2.11
CA ARG A 668 -16.24 17.26 3.46
C ARG A 668 -15.02 16.39 3.71
N LEU A 669 -13.86 16.99 3.76
CA LEU A 669 -12.65 16.37 4.27
C LEU A 669 -12.74 16.24 5.79
N PHE A 670 -12.21 15.16 6.34
CA PHE A 670 -12.12 14.97 7.78
C PHE A 670 -10.76 14.42 8.21
N LEU A 671 -10.34 14.79 9.40
CA LEU A 671 -9.14 14.34 10.10
C LEU A 671 -9.53 14.05 11.55
N HIS A 672 -9.08 12.91 12.10
CA HIS A 672 -9.23 12.57 13.50
C HIS A 672 -7.93 11.96 14.02
N TRP A 673 -7.54 12.30 15.24
CA TRP A 673 -6.39 11.69 15.91
C TRP A 673 -6.54 11.66 17.42
N THR A 674 -5.67 10.87 18.04
CA THR A 674 -5.40 10.86 19.47
C THR A 674 -3.91 11.09 19.70
N GLU A 675 -3.57 11.80 20.77
CA GLU A 675 -2.17 12.07 21.13
C GLU A 675 -1.60 10.99 22.06
N PRO A 676 -0.29 10.67 21.97
CA PRO A 676 0.36 9.78 22.93
C PRO A 676 0.29 10.31 24.37
N GLU A 677 0.31 9.41 25.35
CA GLU A 677 0.28 9.82 26.76
C GLU A 677 1.49 10.70 27.11
N GLY A 678 1.23 11.92 27.59
CA GLY A 678 2.26 12.87 27.98
C GLY A 678 2.89 13.68 26.83
N GLU A 679 2.48 13.44 25.58
CA GLU A 679 3.01 14.13 24.40
C GLU A 679 1.87 14.73 23.57
N ARG A 680 1.66 16.04 23.70
CA ARG A 680 0.63 16.76 22.94
C ARG A 680 0.89 16.58 21.45
N THR A 681 -0.12 16.24 20.66
CA THR A 681 -0.01 16.13 19.20
C THR A 681 -0.94 17.11 18.52
N ASP A 682 -0.37 17.88 17.59
CA ASP A 682 -1.05 18.91 16.83
C ASP A 682 -1.06 18.52 15.35
N LEU A 683 -2.21 18.08 14.84
CA LEU A 683 -2.38 17.74 13.43
C LEU A 683 -3.29 18.76 12.76
N ASP A 684 -2.87 19.27 11.60
CA ASP A 684 -3.66 20.22 10.81
C ASP A 684 -4.20 19.55 9.55
N LEU A 685 -5.50 19.74 9.29
CA LEU A 685 -6.09 19.52 7.98
C LEU A 685 -6.04 20.81 7.17
N SER A 686 -5.45 20.79 5.98
CA SER A 686 -5.31 21.99 5.17
C SER A 686 -5.59 21.73 3.70
N VAL A 687 -6.00 22.74 2.94
CA VAL A 687 -6.23 22.63 1.49
C VAL A 687 -5.56 23.79 0.77
N ALA A 688 -4.69 23.49 -0.18
CA ALA A 688 -4.15 24.48 -1.13
C ALA A 688 -4.94 24.47 -2.43
N PHE A 689 -5.19 25.64 -3.01
CA PHE A 689 -5.90 25.83 -4.27
C PHE A 689 -4.98 26.34 -5.37
N TYR A 690 -5.12 25.77 -6.56
CA TYR A 690 -4.35 26.15 -7.74
C TYR A 690 -5.24 26.30 -8.98
N ASP A 691 -4.84 27.16 -9.90
CA ASP A 691 -5.46 27.29 -11.21
C ASP A 691 -4.95 26.22 -12.21
N ALA A 692 -5.32 26.37 -13.49
CA ALA A 692 -4.93 25.42 -14.54
C ALA A 692 -3.42 25.36 -14.82
N ASP A 693 -2.69 26.43 -14.53
CA ASP A 693 -1.25 26.55 -14.75
C ASP A 693 -0.44 26.17 -13.49
N TRP A 694 -1.11 25.62 -12.48
CA TRP A 694 -0.54 25.34 -11.15
C TRP A 694 -0.06 26.60 -10.41
N ALA A 695 -0.59 27.78 -10.77
CA ALA A 695 -0.34 28.98 -9.99
C ALA A 695 -1.19 28.95 -8.72
N TYR A 696 -0.60 29.38 -7.61
CA TYR A 696 -1.24 29.36 -6.30
C TYR A 696 -2.38 30.37 -6.22
N ALA A 697 -3.61 29.89 -6.02
CA ALA A 697 -4.83 30.69 -5.95
C ALA A 697 -5.23 31.05 -4.50
N GLY A 698 -4.81 30.24 -3.53
CA GLY A 698 -5.08 30.46 -2.11
C GLY A 698 -5.06 29.18 -1.29
N LEU A 699 -5.52 29.25 -0.05
CA LEU A 699 -5.63 28.10 0.84
C LEU A 699 -6.88 28.18 1.72
N CYS A 700 -7.22 27.07 2.37
CA CYS A 700 -8.12 27.01 3.51
C CYS A 700 -7.48 26.11 4.59
N ASP A 701 -7.12 26.70 5.72
CA ASP A 701 -6.46 26.04 6.86
C ASP A 701 -6.83 26.74 8.18
N TYR A 702 -6.14 26.40 9.28
CA TYR A 702 -6.34 27.00 10.59
C TYR A 702 -6.09 28.52 10.63
N THR A 703 -5.24 29.06 9.75
CA THR A 703 -4.94 30.50 9.65
C THR A 703 -5.96 31.26 8.81
N SER A 704 -6.54 30.59 7.80
CA SER A 704 -7.58 31.14 6.93
C SER A 704 -8.75 30.17 6.84
N LEU A 705 -9.69 30.30 7.79
CA LEU A 705 -10.82 29.39 7.96
C LEU A 705 -11.84 29.41 6.81
N GLN A 706 -11.68 30.29 5.82
CA GLN A 706 -12.57 30.42 4.68
C GLN A 706 -11.79 30.82 3.44
N PHE A 707 -12.16 30.23 2.30
CA PHE A 707 -11.76 30.68 0.97
C PHE A 707 -13.01 31.04 0.16
N GLY A 708 -12.97 32.20 -0.50
CA GLY A 708 -13.94 32.66 -1.48
C GLY A 708 -15.41 32.54 -1.09
N GLU A 709 -15.96 33.51 -0.34
CA GLU A 709 -17.37 33.59 0.11
C GLU A 709 -18.03 32.26 0.58
N GLY A 710 -17.23 31.28 1.04
CA GLY A 710 -17.73 30.00 1.58
C GLY A 710 -17.58 28.82 0.62
N ALA A 711 -16.84 29.01 -0.47
CA ALA A 711 -16.43 27.96 -1.40
C ALA A 711 -15.57 26.89 -0.71
N ALA A 712 -14.72 27.29 0.25
CA ALA A 712 -14.15 26.38 1.23
C ALA A 712 -14.26 26.92 2.65
N VAL A 713 -14.50 26.03 3.62
CA VAL A 713 -14.68 26.40 5.03
C VAL A 713 -14.01 25.38 5.97
N HIS A 714 -13.16 25.86 6.88
CA HIS A 714 -12.46 25.07 7.91
C HIS A 714 -13.22 25.07 9.24
N SER A 715 -13.17 23.96 9.97
CA SER A 715 -13.89 23.79 11.24
C SER A 715 -13.25 24.42 12.48
N GLY A 716 -12.20 25.21 12.26
CA GLY A 716 -11.25 25.62 13.30
C GLY A 716 -10.28 24.51 13.70
N ASP A 717 -9.32 24.86 14.54
CA ASP A 717 -8.11 24.10 14.83
C ASP A 717 -8.10 23.59 16.29
N LEU A 718 -7.85 22.28 16.44
CA LEU A 718 -7.73 21.62 17.74
C LEU A 718 -6.30 21.11 17.96
N THR A 719 -5.48 21.90 18.64
CA THR A 719 -4.05 21.58 18.85
C THR A 719 -3.72 20.50 19.91
N SER A 720 -4.74 19.80 20.45
CA SER A 720 -4.57 18.77 21.49
C SER A 720 -5.70 17.76 21.40
N ALA A 721 -5.35 16.48 21.55
CA ALA A 721 -6.22 15.35 21.26
C ALA A 721 -6.14 14.23 22.32
N PRO A 722 -6.34 14.51 23.62
CA PRO A 722 -6.20 13.50 24.66
C PRO A 722 -7.24 12.38 24.49
N ALA A 723 -6.77 11.15 24.69
CA ALA A 723 -7.67 10.01 24.81
C ALA A 723 -8.63 10.17 26.01
N PRO A 724 -9.86 9.63 25.95
CA PRO A 724 -10.44 8.85 24.85
C PRO A 724 -11.17 9.69 23.78
N ASP A 725 -11.30 11.01 23.99
CA ASP A 725 -12.13 11.86 23.11
C ASP A 725 -11.41 12.20 21.79
N GLY A 726 -10.09 12.38 21.80
CA GLY A 726 -9.30 12.77 20.62
C GLY A 726 -9.64 14.17 20.12
N ALA A 727 -9.23 14.48 18.88
CA ALA A 727 -9.53 15.72 18.18
C ALA A 727 -10.05 15.45 16.77
N THR A 728 -10.79 16.39 16.19
CA THR A 728 -11.35 16.25 14.83
C THR A 728 -11.41 17.57 14.11
N GLU A 729 -10.98 17.57 12.84
CA GLU A 729 -11.07 18.71 11.95
C GLU A 729 -11.83 18.36 10.67
N TYR A 730 -12.52 19.36 10.13
CA TYR A 730 -13.24 19.30 8.86
C TYR A 730 -12.88 20.47 7.95
N VAL A 731 -12.85 20.18 6.65
CA VAL A 731 -12.87 21.20 5.60
C VAL A 731 -13.97 20.86 4.61
N ASP A 732 -14.96 21.75 4.47
CA ASP A 732 -16.01 21.63 3.46
C ASP A 732 -15.58 22.32 2.18
N LEU A 733 -15.59 21.60 1.04
CA LEU A 733 -15.30 22.12 -0.29
C LEU A 733 -16.56 22.09 -1.16
N ASP A 734 -17.03 23.27 -1.59
CA ASP A 734 -18.07 23.41 -2.60
C ASP A 734 -17.40 23.46 -3.99
N VAL A 735 -17.41 22.33 -4.68
CA VAL A 735 -16.71 22.11 -5.95
C VAL A 735 -17.14 23.12 -7.02
N GLU A 736 -18.43 23.45 -7.10
CA GLU A 736 -18.97 24.35 -8.12
C GLU A 736 -18.55 25.81 -7.84
N GLN A 737 -18.61 26.23 -6.56
CA GLN A 737 -18.18 27.58 -6.19
C GLN A 737 -16.68 27.78 -6.33
N LEU A 738 -15.87 26.77 -6.00
CA LEU A 738 -14.42 26.81 -6.21
C LEU A 738 -14.08 26.94 -7.70
N ALA A 739 -14.71 26.13 -8.55
CA ALA A 739 -14.53 26.21 -10.01
C ALA A 739 -14.93 27.59 -10.56
N ALA A 740 -16.04 28.17 -10.08
CA ALA A 740 -16.49 29.51 -10.47
C ALA A 740 -15.50 30.63 -10.09
N GLN A 741 -14.59 30.38 -9.15
CA GLN A 741 -13.54 31.31 -8.74
C GLN A 741 -12.20 31.07 -9.47
N GLY A 742 -12.18 30.20 -10.49
CA GLY A 742 -10.98 29.90 -11.27
C GLY A 742 -10.04 28.87 -10.64
N VAL A 743 -10.45 28.21 -9.55
CA VAL A 743 -9.71 27.08 -8.99
C VAL A 743 -9.92 25.87 -9.88
N ARG A 744 -8.83 25.21 -10.28
CA ARG A 744 -8.87 23.90 -10.97
C ARG A 744 -8.51 22.76 -10.03
N TYR A 745 -7.48 22.94 -9.21
CA TYR A 745 -6.99 21.89 -8.33
C TYR A 745 -7.16 22.28 -6.87
N ALA A 746 -7.80 21.41 -6.08
CA ALA A 746 -7.78 21.46 -4.64
C ALA A 746 -6.88 20.33 -4.11
N VAL A 747 -5.92 20.67 -3.27
CA VAL A 747 -4.88 19.77 -2.77
C VAL A 747 -5.00 19.68 -1.25
N PRO A 748 -5.72 18.68 -0.71
CA PRO A 748 -5.72 18.37 0.71
C PRO A 748 -4.33 17.95 1.19
N LEU A 749 -3.93 18.43 2.37
CA LEU A 749 -2.75 18.01 3.10
C LEU A 749 -3.11 17.76 4.56
N VAL A 750 -2.45 16.78 5.17
CA VAL A 750 -2.43 16.60 6.61
C VAL A 750 -1.02 16.86 7.11
N PHE A 751 -0.87 17.80 8.03
CA PHE A 751 0.40 18.12 8.68
C PHE A 751 0.40 17.61 10.11
N SER A 752 1.53 17.12 10.60
CA SER A 752 1.86 17.12 12.03
C SER A 752 2.66 18.39 12.30
N PHE A 753 1.98 19.39 12.86
CA PHE A 753 2.53 20.72 13.10
C PHE A 753 3.77 20.64 13.99
N ASN A 754 3.66 19.90 15.08
CA ASN A 754 4.74 19.70 16.06
C ASN A 754 5.67 18.51 15.75
N ASN A 755 5.63 18.03 14.51
CA ASN A 755 6.64 17.15 13.92
C ASN A 755 6.69 15.72 14.51
N ILE A 756 5.58 15.23 15.06
CA ILE A 756 5.40 13.86 15.52
C ILE A 756 5.08 12.95 14.32
N PRO A 757 5.84 11.86 14.10
CA PRO A 757 5.52 10.87 13.06
C PRO A 757 4.13 10.25 13.21
N PHE A 758 3.44 9.98 12.10
CA PHE A 758 2.11 9.37 12.15
C PHE A 758 2.09 7.96 12.77
N ASP A 759 3.18 7.20 12.67
CA ASP A 759 3.30 5.86 13.28
C ASP A 759 3.55 5.86 14.80
N GLU A 760 3.82 7.02 15.40
CA GLU A 760 3.90 7.19 16.85
C GLU A 760 2.52 7.51 17.46
N LEU A 761 1.52 7.81 16.64
CA LEU A 761 0.17 8.16 17.08
C LEU A 761 -0.65 6.89 17.41
N PRO A 762 -1.33 6.83 18.58
CA PRO A 762 -2.14 5.66 18.94
C PRO A 762 -3.30 5.41 17.98
N ASP A 763 -3.89 6.49 17.45
CA ASP A 763 -4.95 6.46 16.44
C ASP A 763 -4.92 7.76 15.64
N ALA A 764 -4.84 7.67 14.32
CA ALA A 764 -4.86 8.82 13.42
C ALA A 764 -5.38 8.40 12.04
N PHE A 765 -6.39 9.11 11.53
CA PHE A 765 -6.99 8.81 10.24
C PHE A 765 -7.60 10.05 9.58
N ALA A 766 -7.70 10.00 8.26
CA ALA A 766 -8.31 11.03 7.46
C ALA A 766 -9.22 10.42 6.38
N GLY A 767 -10.00 11.26 5.72
CA GLY A 767 -10.91 10.79 4.67
C GLY A 767 -11.79 11.89 4.13
N HIS A 768 -12.80 11.49 3.38
CA HIS A 768 -13.79 12.41 2.86
C HIS A 768 -15.21 11.83 2.81
N MET A 769 -16.18 12.73 3.00
CA MET A 769 -17.62 12.48 2.93
C MET A 769 -18.23 13.27 1.77
N GLY A 770 -19.23 12.67 1.12
CA GLY A 770 -20.07 13.34 0.14
C GLY A 770 -21.36 13.85 0.78
N LEU A 771 -21.54 15.17 0.87
CA LEU A 771 -22.71 15.79 1.49
C LEU A 771 -23.60 16.47 0.44
N PRO A 772 -24.93 16.41 0.53
CA PRO A 772 -25.80 17.06 -0.45
C PRO A 772 -25.62 18.58 -0.47
N ALA A 773 -25.40 19.16 -1.65
CA ALA A 773 -25.35 20.61 -1.83
C ALA A 773 -26.73 21.27 -1.56
N GLY A 774 -26.71 22.54 -1.16
CA GLY A 774 -27.92 23.35 -0.97
C GLY A 774 -28.78 23.03 0.27
N ARG A 775 -28.42 22.02 1.09
CA ARG A 775 -29.07 21.74 2.37
C ARG A 775 -28.31 22.37 3.55
N PRO A 776 -28.99 22.74 4.65
CA PRO A 776 -28.31 23.22 5.85
C PRO A 776 -27.37 22.16 6.43
N ARG A 777 -26.06 22.36 6.29
CA ARG A 777 -25.01 21.49 6.85
C ARG A 777 -24.82 21.74 8.34
N ASP A 778 -24.28 20.78 9.07
CA ASP A 778 -23.81 20.94 10.45
C ASP A 778 -22.49 20.18 10.67
N ALA A 779 -21.98 20.19 11.89
CA ALA A 779 -20.67 19.63 12.26
C ALA A 779 -20.68 18.11 12.49
N ARG A 780 -21.73 17.40 12.06
CA ARG A 780 -21.85 15.95 12.32
C ARG A 780 -20.97 15.13 11.39
N TYR A 781 -20.47 14.04 11.94
CA TYR A 781 -19.95 12.91 11.18
C TYR A 781 -21.11 11.98 10.81
N ASP A 782 -21.34 11.76 9.51
CA ASP A 782 -22.36 10.81 9.03
C ASP A 782 -21.67 9.61 8.36
N PRO A 783 -21.62 8.43 9.02
CA PRO A 783 -20.98 7.23 8.48
C PRO A 783 -21.47 6.83 7.08
N ARG A 784 -22.75 7.08 6.75
CA ARG A 784 -23.32 6.72 5.45
C ARG A 784 -22.74 7.54 4.31
N SER A 785 -22.26 8.74 4.63
CA SER A 785 -21.69 9.67 3.65
C SER A 785 -20.19 9.47 3.45
N VAL A 786 -19.53 8.65 4.29
CA VAL A 786 -18.10 8.34 4.18
C VAL A 786 -17.85 7.58 2.89
N ARG A 787 -17.13 8.22 1.97
CA ARG A 787 -16.75 7.64 0.68
C ARG A 787 -15.40 6.95 0.78
N GLN A 788 -14.46 7.59 1.48
CA GLN A 788 -13.14 7.04 1.76
C GLN A 788 -12.70 7.42 3.18
N ARG A 789 -12.04 6.47 3.83
CA ARG A 789 -11.32 6.63 5.10
C ARG A 789 -9.99 5.90 4.95
N PHE A 790 -8.91 6.52 5.38
CA PHE A 790 -7.60 5.89 5.43
C PHE A 790 -6.85 6.30 6.69
N ASP A 791 -6.06 5.39 7.24
CA ASP A 791 -5.24 5.63 8.41
C ASP A 791 -3.99 6.42 8.00
N LEU A 792 -3.58 7.35 8.86
CA LEU A 792 -2.30 8.03 8.72
C LEU A 792 -1.25 7.13 9.32
N ALA A 793 -0.29 6.69 8.50
CA ALA A 793 0.71 5.73 8.92
C ALA A 793 2.10 6.06 8.38
N GLY A 794 3.11 5.59 9.12
CA GLY A 794 4.52 5.70 8.76
C GLY A 794 5.20 6.96 9.29
N ARG A 795 6.54 6.97 9.16
CA ARG A 795 7.45 7.94 9.80
C ARG A 795 7.36 9.39 9.32
N SER A 796 6.41 9.69 8.45
CA SER A 796 6.28 11.02 7.86
C SER A 796 5.46 11.93 8.75
N ARG A 797 5.58 13.23 8.51
CA ARG A 797 4.79 14.27 9.20
C ARG A 797 3.85 15.04 8.28
N ILE A 798 3.90 14.76 6.98
CA ILE A 798 3.11 15.46 5.98
C ILE A 798 2.57 14.41 5.02
N CYS A 799 1.26 14.34 4.90
CA CYS A 799 0.55 13.45 3.97
C CYS A 799 -0.19 14.28 2.93
N LEU A 800 0.01 13.95 1.66
CA LEU A 800 -0.74 14.43 0.51
C LEU A 800 -1.57 13.25 -0.02
N PRO A 801 -2.80 13.06 0.50
CA PRO A 801 -3.59 11.88 0.21
C PRO A 801 -4.14 11.87 -1.22
N MET A 802 -4.57 13.02 -1.72
CA MET A 802 -5.19 13.13 -3.04
C MET A 802 -4.99 14.52 -3.66
N VAL A 803 -5.24 14.61 -4.96
CA VAL A 803 -5.44 15.88 -5.69
C VAL A 803 -6.84 15.85 -6.28
N VAL A 804 -7.66 16.86 -6.00
CA VAL A 804 -9.01 16.98 -6.55
C VAL A 804 -8.97 17.91 -7.75
N ASP A 805 -9.19 17.36 -8.95
CA ASP A 805 -9.36 18.11 -10.20
C ASP A 805 -10.84 18.45 -10.37
N LEU A 806 -11.17 19.74 -10.19
CA LEU A 806 -12.54 20.25 -10.22
C LEU A 806 -13.10 20.35 -11.64
N GLU A 807 -12.25 20.46 -12.66
CA GLU A 807 -12.65 20.49 -14.06
C GLU A 807 -13.04 19.08 -14.53
N LEU A 808 -12.18 18.10 -14.26
CA LEU A 808 -12.47 16.69 -14.56
C LEU A 808 -13.46 16.06 -13.58
N ARG A 809 -13.73 16.70 -12.44
CA ARG A 809 -14.52 16.18 -11.32
C ARG A 809 -14.03 14.81 -10.85
N GLN A 810 -12.72 14.72 -10.67
CA GLN A 810 -12.05 13.50 -10.23
C GLN A 810 -11.06 13.80 -9.11
N SER A 811 -10.94 12.88 -8.15
CA SER A 811 -9.85 12.86 -7.19
C SER A 811 -8.80 11.85 -7.63
N LEU A 812 -7.58 12.31 -7.86
CA LEU A 812 -6.42 11.47 -8.04
C LEU A 812 -5.90 11.03 -6.67
N TRP A 813 -5.92 9.73 -6.39
CA TRP A 813 -5.35 9.15 -5.18
C TRP A 813 -3.82 9.11 -5.27
N THR A 814 -3.13 9.92 -4.47
CA THR A 814 -1.67 10.06 -4.54
C THR A 814 -0.98 9.33 -3.40
N ASP A 815 -1.49 9.45 -2.16
CA ASP A 815 -0.88 8.85 -0.95
C ASP A 815 0.64 9.10 -0.88
N VAL A 816 1.04 10.35 -1.13
CA VAL A 816 2.44 10.79 -1.16
C VAL A 816 2.75 11.49 0.16
N HIS A 817 3.87 11.16 0.77
CA HIS A 817 4.34 11.81 1.97
C HIS A 817 5.49 12.73 1.64
N LEU A 818 5.42 13.96 2.13
CA LEU A 818 6.42 14.98 1.86
C LEU A 818 7.49 14.96 2.97
N PRO A 819 8.76 15.26 2.63
CA PRO A 819 9.80 15.39 3.64
C PRO A 819 9.46 16.55 4.58
N PRO A 820 9.69 16.41 5.90
CA PRO A 820 9.49 17.51 6.82
C PRO A 820 10.53 18.61 6.61
N ALA A 821 10.15 19.86 6.87
CA ALA A 821 11.09 20.98 7.01
C ALA A 821 11.55 21.11 8.48
N ASP A 822 12.67 21.81 8.72
CA ASP A 822 13.04 22.24 10.06
C ASP A 822 12.02 23.25 10.61
N GLY A 823 11.49 23.01 11.81
CA GLY A 823 10.45 23.85 12.43
C GLY A 823 9.02 23.33 12.23
N PHE A 824 8.03 24.22 12.40
CA PHE A 824 6.61 23.87 12.30
C PHE A 824 6.15 23.74 10.84
N GLN A 825 5.33 22.74 10.55
CA GLN A 825 4.85 22.46 9.19
C GLN A 825 3.57 23.25 8.88
N SER A 826 3.49 23.95 7.75
CA SER A 826 2.27 24.65 7.30
C SER A 826 2.26 24.89 5.79
N ILE A 827 1.07 25.14 5.21
CA ILE A 827 0.95 25.57 3.81
C ILE A 827 1.66 26.92 3.59
N ALA A 828 1.60 27.85 4.54
CA ALA A 828 2.23 29.16 4.39
C ALA A 828 3.75 29.06 4.12
N THR A 829 4.42 28.09 4.75
CA THR A 829 5.87 27.85 4.56
C THR A 829 6.16 27.09 3.27
N MET A 830 5.24 26.24 2.79
CA MET A 830 5.47 25.30 1.69
C MET A 830 4.80 25.68 0.35
N GLY A 831 3.79 26.54 0.38
CA GLY A 831 2.82 26.75 -0.71
C GLY A 831 3.43 27.02 -2.09
N PRO A 832 4.36 27.98 -2.24
CA PRO A 832 4.96 28.27 -3.54
C PRO A 832 5.77 27.11 -4.13
N ARG A 833 6.39 26.26 -3.29
CA ARG A 833 7.15 25.08 -3.74
C ARG A 833 6.25 23.84 -3.89
N LEU A 834 5.11 23.83 -3.23
CA LEU A 834 4.17 22.72 -3.25
C LEU A 834 3.54 22.53 -4.63
N GLY A 835 3.10 23.61 -5.30
CA GLY A 835 2.49 23.53 -6.63
C GLY A 835 3.36 22.78 -7.66
N GLU A 836 4.67 23.02 -7.65
CA GLU A 836 5.62 22.31 -8.52
C GLU A 836 5.71 20.81 -8.24
N VAL A 837 5.80 20.42 -6.96
CA VAL A 837 5.91 19.02 -6.55
C VAL A 837 4.61 18.28 -6.88
N VAL A 838 3.47 18.90 -6.59
CA VAL A 838 2.16 18.30 -6.82
C VAL A 838 1.86 18.18 -8.30
N ARG A 839 2.24 19.18 -9.11
CA ARG A 839 2.19 19.09 -10.58
C ARG A 839 2.96 17.88 -11.08
N ASP A 840 4.21 17.71 -10.66
CA ASP A 840 5.04 16.59 -11.15
C ASP A 840 4.42 15.23 -10.77
N VAL A 841 3.87 15.12 -9.56
CA VAL A 841 3.16 13.91 -9.10
C VAL A 841 1.88 13.68 -9.91
N TYR A 842 1.09 14.74 -10.13
CA TYR A 842 -0.16 14.68 -10.90
C TYR A 842 0.11 14.28 -12.36
N GLU A 843 1.10 14.91 -13.02
CA GLU A 843 1.51 14.57 -14.39
C GLU A 843 2.07 13.15 -14.49
N GLN A 844 2.87 12.70 -13.51
CA GLN A 844 3.40 11.34 -13.49
C GLN A 844 2.26 10.32 -13.48
N PHE A 845 1.27 10.50 -12.61
CA PHE A 845 0.13 9.58 -12.51
C PHE A 845 -0.88 9.76 -13.66
N GLY A 846 -0.95 10.95 -14.25
CA GLY A 846 -1.80 11.21 -15.42
C GLY A 846 -1.22 10.72 -16.75
N SER A 847 0.05 10.36 -16.80
CA SER A 847 0.65 9.80 -18.00
C SER A 847 0.15 8.38 -18.31
N THR A 848 0.12 8.01 -19.60
CA THR A 848 -0.15 6.63 -20.06
C THR A 848 0.98 5.64 -19.73
N ALA A 849 1.96 6.06 -18.93
CA ALA A 849 3.14 5.29 -18.57
C ALA A 849 2.87 4.17 -17.56
N ARG A 850 1.65 4.06 -17.02
CA ARG A 850 1.26 2.99 -16.09
C ARG A 850 0.22 2.10 -16.72
N VAL A 851 0.35 0.80 -16.46
CA VAL A 851 -0.68 -0.18 -16.81
C VAL A 851 -1.84 -0.04 -15.83
N THR A 852 -3.05 -0.06 -16.38
CA THR A 852 -4.31 0.09 -15.66
C THR A 852 -5.03 -1.25 -15.50
N LEU A 853 -6.04 -1.33 -14.64
CA LEU A 853 -6.92 -2.49 -14.57
C LEU A 853 -7.71 -2.66 -15.87
N TRP A 854 -7.96 -1.59 -16.63
CA TRP A 854 -8.50 -1.69 -17.98
C TRP A 854 -7.60 -2.52 -18.89
N ASP A 855 -6.31 -2.18 -18.99
CA ASP A 855 -5.35 -2.95 -19.80
C ASP A 855 -5.35 -4.44 -19.41
N LEU A 856 -5.23 -4.71 -18.10
CA LEU A 856 -5.15 -6.06 -17.55
C LEU A 856 -6.40 -6.89 -17.85
N THR A 857 -7.57 -6.29 -17.65
CA THR A 857 -8.86 -6.97 -17.85
C THR A 857 -9.19 -7.14 -19.34
N VAL A 858 -8.77 -6.22 -20.20
CA VAL A 858 -8.88 -6.35 -21.66
C VAL A 858 -7.99 -7.47 -22.18
N TRP A 859 -6.72 -7.56 -21.77
CA TRP A 859 -5.85 -8.68 -22.17
C TRP A 859 -6.40 -10.03 -21.71
N ARG A 860 -6.86 -10.10 -20.45
CA ARG A 860 -7.49 -11.31 -19.92
C ARG A 860 -8.75 -11.70 -20.68
N ALA A 861 -9.62 -10.74 -20.97
CA ALA A 861 -10.85 -10.97 -21.72
C ALA A 861 -10.53 -11.43 -23.15
N ALA A 862 -9.68 -10.71 -23.88
CA ALA A 862 -9.30 -11.04 -25.25
C ALA A 862 -8.65 -12.43 -25.37
N ALA A 863 -7.84 -12.83 -24.38
CA ALA A 863 -7.20 -14.14 -24.34
C ALA A 863 -8.19 -15.29 -24.09
N ARG A 864 -9.31 -15.04 -23.37
CA ARG A 864 -10.20 -16.10 -22.86
C ARG A 864 -11.61 -16.11 -23.43
N THR A 865 -11.97 -15.12 -24.24
CA THR A 865 -13.27 -15.07 -24.90
C THR A 865 -13.16 -14.45 -26.29
N ARG A 866 -14.17 -14.71 -27.12
CA ARG A 866 -14.34 -14.10 -28.44
C ARG A 866 -15.38 -12.97 -28.44
N GLU A 867 -16.09 -12.77 -27.33
CA GLU A 867 -17.12 -11.73 -27.19
C GLU A 867 -16.89 -10.93 -25.91
N VAL A 868 -16.67 -9.62 -26.06
CA VAL A 868 -16.44 -8.69 -24.95
C VAL A 868 -17.46 -7.57 -25.03
N THR A 869 -18.19 -7.35 -23.95
CA THR A 869 -19.11 -6.21 -23.81
C THR A 869 -18.52 -5.21 -22.82
N VAL A 870 -18.46 -3.95 -23.24
CA VAL A 870 -17.96 -2.83 -22.45
C VAL A 870 -19.13 -1.96 -22.03
N VAL A 871 -19.28 -1.77 -20.72
CA VAL A 871 -20.10 -0.70 -20.15
C VAL A 871 -19.26 0.57 -20.24
N ARG A 872 -19.49 1.37 -21.29
CA ARG A 872 -18.77 2.61 -21.55
C ARG A 872 -19.40 3.73 -20.73
N ARG A 873 -18.71 4.13 -19.67
CA ARG A 873 -19.11 5.23 -18.80
C ARG A 873 -19.03 6.56 -19.53
N ALA A 874 -20.02 7.39 -19.31
CA ALA A 874 -20.05 8.74 -19.81
C ALA A 874 -18.83 9.55 -19.31
N PRO A 875 -18.15 10.31 -20.19
CA PRO A 875 -16.97 11.10 -19.81
C PRO A 875 -17.31 12.33 -18.97
N ALA A 876 -18.58 12.73 -18.94
CA ALA A 876 -19.07 13.86 -18.16
C ALA A 876 -20.43 13.54 -17.53
N PRO A 877 -20.71 14.06 -16.32
CA PRO A 877 -22.02 13.90 -15.68
C PRO A 877 -23.16 14.39 -16.58
N GLY A 878 -24.23 13.60 -16.68
CA GLY A 878 -25.45 13.95 -17.43
C GLY A 878 -25.52 13.43 -18.86
N LEU A 879 -24.43 12.86 -19.39
CA LEU A 879 -24.47 12.05 -20.61
C LEU A 879 -24.85 10.59 -20.26
N PRO A 880 -25.56 9.86 -21.14
CA PRO A 880 -25.91 8.48 -20.90
C PRO A 880 -24.69 7.55 -21.06
N ASP A 881 -24.62 6.53 -20.22
CA ASP A 881 -23.72 5.40 -20.42
C ASP A 881 -24.14 4.60 -21.66
N GLU A 882 -23.18 3.96 -22.31
CA GLU A 882 -23.41 3.16 -23.52
C GLU A 882 -22.92 1.72 -23.35
N LEU A 883 -23.54 0.79 -24.08
CA LEU A 883 -23.13 -0.60 -24.10
C LEU A 883 -22.54 -0.98 -25.45
N TRP A 884 -21.26 -1.38 -25.46
CA TRP A 884 -20.48 -1.63 -26.67
C TRP A 884 -20.04 -3.09 -26.69
N THR A 885 -20.42 -3.86 -27.71
CA THR A 885 -20.02 -5.26 -27.84
C THR A 885 -19.03 -5.42 -28.99
N HIS A 886 -17.90 -6.06 -28.69
CA HIS A 886 -16.83 -6.43 -29.61
C HIS A 886 -16.79 -7.94 -29.78
N ARG A 887 -16.67 -8.39 -31.03
CA ARG A 887 -16.51 -9.79 -31.42
C ARG A 887 -15.21 -9.97 -32.18
N ARG A 888 -14.45 -11.00 -31.80
CA ARG A 888 -13.20 -11.34 -32.50
C ARG A 888 -13.53 -11.87 -33.89
N ARG A 889 -13.02 -11.21 -34.92
CA ARG A 889 -13.24 -11.56 -36.34
C ARG A 889 -12.48 -12.82 -36.70
N ALA A 890 -12.91 -13.51 -37.76
CA ALA A 890 -12.18 -14.67 -38.28
C ALA A 890 -10.78 -14.25 -38.73
N GLY A 891 -9.74 -14.99 -38.29
CA GLY A 891 -8.34 -14.69 -38.61
C GLY A 891 -7.74 -13.48 -37.88
N GLU A 892 -8.50 -12.79 -37.02
CA GLU A 892 -7.98 -11.67 -36.24
C GLU A 892 -7.09 -12.16 -35.09
N PRO A 893 -5.82 -11.71 -35.01
CA PRO A 893 -4.94 -12.02 -33.90
C PRO A 893 -5.53 -11.54 -32.57
N VAL A 894 -5.30 -12.29 -31.49
CA VAL A 894 -5.78 -11.93 -30.15
C VAL A 894 -5.29 -10.54 -29.72
N ALA A 895 -4.04 -10.19 -30.06
CA ALA A 895 -3.47 -8.87 -29.79
C ALA A 895 -4.24 -7.74 -30.50
N ALA A 896 -4.59 -7.93 -31.78
CA ALA A 896 -5.38 -6.95 -32.54
C ALA A 896 -6.80 -6.79 -31.96
N PHE A 897 -7.42 -7.90 -31.52
CA PHE A 897 -8.71 -7.86 -30.84
C PHE A 897 -8.62 -7.12 -29.50
N ALA A 898 -7.59 -7.40 -28.69
CA ALA A 898 -7.34 -6.70 -27.44
C ALA A 898 -7.14 -5.19 -27.66
N HIS A 899 -6.37 -4.81 -28.67
CA HIS A 899 -6.11 -3.41 -29.01
C HIS A 899 -7.39 -2.67 -29.42
N ARG A 900 -8.24 -3.27 -30.27
CA ARG A 900 -9.57 -2.70 -30.63
C ARG A 900 -10.45 -2.44 -29.43
N ILE A 901 -10.46 -3.35 -28.45
CA ILE A 901 -11.22 -3.16 -27.21
C ILE A 901 -10.57 -2.05 -26.38
N ALA A 902 -9.25 -2.11 -26.18
CA ALA A 902 -8.50 -1.18 -25.33
C ALA A 902 -8.64 0.28 -25.79
N GLU A 903 -8.62 0.53 -27.09
CA GLU A 903 -8.80 1.86 -27.70
C GLU A 903 -10.27 2.29 -27.77
N LEU A 904 -11.22 1.42 -27.40
CA LEU A 904 -12.64 1.63 -27.64
C LEU A 904 -12.88 2.00 -29.12
N ALA A 905 -12.31 1.23 -30.04
CA ALA A 905 -12.55 1.38 -31.48
C ALA A 905 -13.97 0.91 -31.86
N ASP A 906 -14.41 1.15 -33.11
CA ASP A 906 -15.79 0.86 -33.54
C ASP A 906 -16.29 -0.54 -33.10
N PRO A 907 -17.34 -0.61 -32.26
CA PRO A 907 -17.88 -1.87 -31.77
C PRO A 907 -18.73 -2.55 -32.83
N ASP A 908 -18.88 -3.87 -32.72
CA ASP A 908 -19.77 -4.64 -33.60
C ASP A 908 -21.25 -4.39 -33.27
N VAL A 909 -21.56 -4.05 -32.02
CA VAL A 909 -22.90 -3.60 -31.58
C VAL A 909 -22.75 -2.40 -30.64
N ARG A 910 -23.50 -1.33 -30.90
CA ARG A 910 -23.62 -0.15 -30.02
C ARG A 910 -25.07 0.02 -29.60
N ALA A 911 -25.33 -0.01 -28.30
CA ALA A 911 -26.66 0.19 -27.74
C ALA A 911 -26.65 1.33 -26.71
N PRO A 912 -27.44 2.40 -26.90
CA PRO A 912 -27.72 3.33 -25.82
C PRO A 912 -28.62 2.61 -24.79
N ALA A 913 -28.30 2.71 -23.52
CA ALA A 913 -29.09 2.10 -22.45
C ALA A 913 -29.48 3.18 -21.43
N GLN A 914 -30.75 3.20 -21.02
CA GLN A 914 -31.17 4.02 -19.87
C GLN A 914 -30.52 3.51 -18.57
N ASP A 915 -30.25 2.21 -18.50
CA ASP A 915 -29.50 1.54 -17.44
C ASP A 915 -28.56 0.51 -18.10
N ALA A 916 -27.33 0.94 -18.36
CA ALA A 916 -26.33 0.10 -19.02
C ALA A 916 -25.91 -1.11 -18.15
N ASP A 917 -25.94 -0.96 -16.83
CA ASP A 917 -25.58 -2.03 -15.90
C ASP A 917 -26.66 -3.13 -15.88
N ALA A 918 -27.95 -2.76 -15.90
CA ALA A 918 -29.04 -3.72 -15.99
C ALA A 918 -29.04 -4.50 -17.32
N GLU A 919 -28.76 -3.81 -18.43
CA GLU A 919 -28.69 -4.46 -19.75
C GLU A 919 -27.48 -5.39 -19.86
N ALA A 920 -26.32 -4.97 -19.36
CA ALA A 920 -25.14 -5.83 -19.28
C ALA A 920 -25.39 -7.07 -18.40
N ALA A 921 -26.15 -6.92 -17.30
CA ALA A 921 -26.54 -8.04 -16.44
C ALA A 921 -27.42 -9.03 -17.20
N ARG A 922 -28.38 -8.54 -17.98
CA ARG A 922 -29.25 -9.38 -18.82
C ARG A 922 -28.46 -10.19 -19.85
N LEU A 923 -27.45 -9.61 -20.49
CA LEU A 923 -26.59 -10.30 -21.45
C LEU A 923 -25.71 -11.38 -20.81
N ALA A 924 -25.35 -11.20 -19.54
CA ALA A 924 -24.51 -12.10 -18.76
C ALA A 924 -25.30 -13.22 -18.05
N SER A 925 -26.61 -13.06 -17.86
CA SER A 925 -27.45 -14.03 -17.17
C SER A 925 -27.38 -15.45 -17.76
N GLY A 926 -27.22 -16.45 -16.89
CA GLY A 926 -27.14 -17.86 -17.27
C GLY A 926 -25.86 -18.30 -18.00
N ARG A 927 -24.88 -17.41 -18.16
CA ARG A 927 -23.62 -17.68 -18.87
C ARG A 927 -22.44 -17.82 -17.90
N ARG A 928 -21.34 -18.40 -18.37
CA ARG A 928 -20.04 -18.32 -17.68
C ARG A 928 -19.32 -17.04 -18.09
N VAL A 929 -19.19 -16.10 -17.17
CA VAL A 929 -18.77 -14.72 -17.45
C VAL A 929 -17.52 -14.33 -16.66
N PHE A 930 -16.66 -13.54 -17.31
CA PHE A 930 -15.72 -12.68 -16.59
C PHE A 930 -16.32 -11.29 -16.45
N LEU A 931 -16.64 -10.89 -15.23
CA LEU A 931 -17.19 -9.56 -14.95
C LEU A 931 -16.14 -8.71 -14.22
N ALA A 932 -15.82 -7.54 -14.74
CA ALA A 932 -14.93 -6.58 -14.08
C ALA A 932 -15.59 -5.20 -14.05
N ALA A 933 -15.91 -4.71 -12.85
CA ALA A 933 -16.62 -3.45 -12.65
C ALA A 933 -16.04 -2.59 -11.53
N VAL A 934 -16.19 -1.27 -11.65
CA VAL A 934 -15.76 -0.34 -10.60
C VAL A 934 -16.89 -0.09 -9.61
N HIS A 935 -18.02 0.44 -10.07
CA HIS A 935 -19.12 0.90 -9.22
C HIS A 935 -20.32 -0.03 -9.26
N GLY A 936 -20.45 -0.93 -8.27
CA GLY A 936 -21.68 -1.69 -8.02
C GLY A 936 -22.33 -2.34 -9.26
N GLY A 937 -21.51 -2.71 -10.25
CA GLY A 937 -21.88 -2.94 -11.65
C GLY A 937 -22.82 -4.13 -11.90
N PRO A 938 -22.87 -4.67 -13.13
CA PRO A 938 -23.93 -5.57 -13.56
C PRO A 938 -24.09 -6.78 -12.62
N SER A 939 -25.32 -7.09 -12.19
CA SER A 939 -25.64 -8.22 -11.30
C SER A 939 -26.45 -9.29 -12.05
N PRO A 940 -25.80 -10.15 -12.85
CA PRO A 940 -26.49 -11.15 -13.66
C PRO A 940 -27.06 -12.30 -12.82
N GLU A 941 -28.32 -12.65 -13.07
CA GLU A 941 -28.94 -13.84 -12.47
C GLU A 941 -28.36 -15.14 -13.04
N ARG A 942 -28.10 -16.13 -12.16
CA ARG A 942 -27.63 -17.50 -12.49
C ARG A 942 -26.37 -17.55 -13.37
N ALA A 943 -25.58 -16.50 -13.37
CA ALA A 943 -24.28 -16.50 -14.04
C ALA A 943 -23.21 -17.12 -13.15
N SER A 944 -22.18 -17.69 -13.77
CA SER A 944 -21.04 -18.31 -13.10
C SER A 944 -19.73 -17.74 -13.62
N GLY A 945 -18.60 -18.03 -12.97
CA GLY A 945 -17.28 -17.65 -13.48
C GLY A 945 -16.49 -16.82 -12.48
N THR A 946 -15.93 -15.68 -12.92
CA THR A 946 -15.08 -14.83 -12.06
C THR A 946 -15.54 -13.40 -12.07
N VAL A 947 -15.51 -12.75 -10.91
CA VAL A 947 -15.93 -11.36 -10.74
C VAL A 947 -14.87 -10.52 -10.03
N TYR A 948 -14.48 -9.41 -10.66
CA TYR A 948 -13.74 -8.31 -10.03
C TYR A 948 -14.71 -7.15 -9.80
N ARG A 949 -14.81 -6.67 -8.56
CA ARG A 949 -15.59 -5.47 -8.19
C ARG A 949 -14.79 -4.64 -7.20
N LEU A 950 -14.53 -3.37 -7.51
CA LEU A 950 -13.88 -2.45 -6.54
C LEU A 950 -14.86 -2.08 -5.42
N PHE A 951 -16.07 -1.64 -5.79
CA PHE A 951 -17.14 -1.37 -4.84
C PHE A 951 -18.21 -2.48 -4.90
N PRO A 952 -18.68 -2.98 -3.74
CA PRO A 952 -19.75 -3.97 -3.70
C PRO A 952 -21.05 -3.43 -4.31
N GLY A 953 -21.78 -4.28 -5.05
CA GLY A 953 -23.07 -3.94 -5.66
C GLY A 953 -24.25 -4.13 -4.70
N ARG A 954 -25.44 -3.68 -5.12
CA ARG A 954 -26.69 -3.80 -4.34
C ARG A 954 -27.06 -5.26 -4.07
N ASP A 955 -26.73 -6.13 -5.02
CA ASP A 955 -26.88 -7.57 -4.93
C ASP A 955 -25.48 -8.20 -4.86
N GLY A 956 -25.25 -9.01 -3.82
CA GLY A 956 -24.03 -9.81 -3.72
C GLY A 956 -23.84 -10.69 -4.95
N HIS A 957 -22.60 -11.08 -5.25
CA HIS A 957 -22.37 -12.07 -6.31
C HIS A 957 -23.01 -13.41 -5.89
N GLY A 958 -23.71 -14.06 -6.83
CA GLY A 958 -24.29 -15.39 -6.60
C GLY A 958 -23.20 -16.41 -6.22
N PRO A 959 -23.56 -17.53 -5.57
CA PRO A 959 -22.60 -18.52 -5.08
C PRO A 959 -21.70 -19.12 -6.18
N ASP A 960 -22.12 -19.04 -7.45
CA ASP A 960 -21.39 -19.60 -8.59
C ASP A 960 -20.31 -18.66 -9.17
N PHE A 961 -20.12 -17.46 -8.58
CA PHE A 961 -19.04 -16.55 -8.93
C PHE A 961 -17.88 -16.63 -7.95
N ARG A 962 -16.67 -16.84 -8.48
CA ARG A 962 -15.43 -16.64 -7.72
C ARG A 962 -15.03 -15.17 -7.75
N GLN A 963 -15.05 -14.50 -6.60
CA GLN A 963 -14.52 -13.14 -6.47
C GLN A 963 -13.00 -13.16 -6.63
N VAL A 964 -12.47 -12.23 -7.42
CA VAL A 964 -11.03 -12.02 -7.63
C VAL A 964 -10.67 -10.57 -7.29
N THR A 965 -9.47 -10.39 -6.73
CA THR A 965 -8.88 -9.09 -6.44
C THR A 965 -7.97 -8.64 -7.60
N ALA A 966 -7.57 -7.37 -7.62
CA ALA A 966 -6.58 -6.88 -8.58
C ALA A 966 -5.25 -7.66 -8.49
N GLY A 967 -4.85 -8.01 -7.27
CA GLY A 967 -3.68 -8.85 -7.03
C GLY A 967 -3.82 -10.26 -7.61
N ASP A 968 -5.02 -10.85 -7.60
CA ASP A 968 -5.27 -12.17 -8.19
C ASP A 968 -5.18 -12.12 -9.72
N LEU A 969 -5.68 -11.04 -10.35
CA LEU A 969 -5.54 -10.83 -11.80
C LEU A 969 -4.07 -10.69 -12.22
N VAL A 970 -3.25 -10.02 -11.40
CA VAL A 970 -1.79 -9.94 -11.63
C VAL A 970 -1.12 -11.30 -11.36
N ALA A 971 -1.61 -12.06 -10.38
CA ALA A 971 -1.06 -13.36 -10.06
C ALA A 971 -1.29 -14.41 -11.16
N GLU A 972 -2.33 -14.26 -11.98
CA GLU A 972 -2.55 -15.09 -13.18
C GLU A 972 -1.46 -14.90 -14.26
N LEU A 973 -0.68 -13.80 -14.20
CA LEU A 973 0.43 -13.53 -15.11
C LEU A 973 1.75 -14.15 -14.66
N GLY A 974 1.81 -15.09 -13.73
CA GLY A 974 3.08 -15.69 -13.32
C GLY A 974 2.89 -17.06 -12.73
#